data_AF-A0A446CXE1-F1
#
_entry.id   AF-A0A446CXE1-F1
#
_cell.length_a   1.000
_cell.length_b   1.000
_cell.length_c   1.000
_cell.angle_alpha   90.00
_cell.angle_beta   90.00
_cell.angle_gamma   90.00
#
_symmetry.space_group_name_H-M   'P 1'
#
loop_
_entity.id
_entity.type
_entity.pdbx_description
1 polymer ?
#
loop_
_entity_poly.entity_id
_entity_poly.type
_entity_poly.pdbx_seq_one_letter_code
_entity_poly.pdbx_strand_id
1 'polypeptide(L)'
;MKRPSPLRLGCIAVSLTATALGAEPEPYSGTCANGAPAHEAKYCPYFEHFNAAPGKQQLDVRIRDALRVSDSAATRAIGLVIAIDSYPNMPNSDLPAAKVDGDRLVRFLVETQKFDEVIVLRNKDATPENINYFLYKYLPNRAADFNKMARLLIAYSGHGRYGTQDGQTDVPAAFVLSPAKDPGGSEHMYRMQEFASAVEALATRYFHVLTLVNACYGGNFFTNGKAGGNPDTFVKRGSYALTAGSSDDFVLSLDPSRGSLFFDLIIEGVSNGEADPLYWEAYSVVGDDGEKVQQQGLTRTLALTTYLSSSYARITRLKSKANPGFSLSAPWIGPAQAGTALGGFFFLSDRGARGVMTAANAYGAPGSPSTPAKFGTPESSTAVAAVPTEPATPAGQAQAIERMTLPPGPVSSIPGRPDIKIFKPPDIYPIKGFDLSSADGRIDWQTFSQANSPRFIYARAAGWAGPDPTFKDRWSNAKALKMDRGAYLKYDFCLSPSDQMKRIAGIVSMDPDSLPFAIEIVHPKGESKKQLDCLNAIGMDKAKTDILDLASRVRGHYEKTPLLYGNRHNLSTFLDDRSNEFMIWLGSYGATGIKLSGRNPWTLWQYSGTLNIKGVGTKTTGEVFFGTEAQYRLFKDGQDNVALKAVD
;
A
#
# COMPACT_ATOMS: atom_id res chain seq x y z
N MET A 1 39.46 13.63 59.68
CA MET A 1 38.02 13.28 59.50
C MET A 1 37.92 12.20 58.43
N LYS A 2 37.09 11.16 58.63
CA LYS A 2 36.84 10.13 57.59
C LYS A 2 35.78 10.66 56.62
N ARG A 3 35.97 10.54 55.30
CA ARG A 3 34.89 10.69 54.32
C ARG A 3 34.04 9.40 54.32
N PRO A 4 32.71 9.47 54.28
CA PRO A 4 31.87 8.28 54.21
C PRO A 4 31.89 7.67 52.80
N SER A 5 31.87 6.34 52.73
CA SER A 5 31.58 5.62 51.48
C SER A 5 30.09 5.74 51.15
N PRO A 6 29.68 6.00 49.90
CA PRO A 6 28.27 5.94 49.53
C PRO A 6 27.76 4.49 49.60
N LEU A 7 26.55 4.30 50.11
CA LEU A 7 25.89 3.00 50.09
C LEU A 7 25.64 2.57 48.63
N ARG A 8 26.06 1.36 48.26
CA ARG A 8 25.47 0.67 47.12
C ARG A 8 24.08 0.19 47.53
N LEU A 9 23.06 1.01 47.32
CA LEU A 9 21.72 0.46 47.11
C LEU A 9 21.81 -0.43 45.87
N GLY A 10 21.54 -1.72 46.05
CA GLY A 10 21.44 -2.65 44.95
C GLY A 10 20.17 -2.34 44.17
N CYS A 11 20.28 -1.55 43.10
CA CYS A 11 19.26 -1.53 42.07
C CYS A 11 19.17 -2.95 41.49
N ILE A 12 18.17 -3.71 41.96
CA ILE A 12 17.72 -4.89 41.24
C ILE A 12 17.11 -4.37 39.94
N ALA A 13 17.96 -4.23 38.93
CA ALA A 13 17.50 -4.13 37.56
C ALA A 13 16.76 -5.44 37.28
N VAL A 14 15.43 -5.40 37.38
CA VAL A 14 14.56 -6.44 36.83
C VAL A 14 14.66 -6.31 35.31
N SER A 15 15.77 -6.81 34.79
CA SER A 15 15.95 -7.10 33.39
C SER A 15 14.91 -8.16 33.04
N LEU A 16 13.73 -7.70 32.60
CA LEU A 16 12.80 -8.49 31.81
C LEU A 16 13.44 -8.78 30.46
N THR A 17 14.50 -9.61 30.48
CA THR A 17 14.94 -10.37 29.33
C THR A 17 13.78 -11.26 28.95
N ALA A 18 12.96 -10.79 28.02
CA ALA A 18 11.76 -11.46 27.57
C ALA A 18 12.14 -12.71 26.76
N THR A 19 12.52 -13.78 27.46
CA THR A 19 12.59 -15.15 26.95
C THR A 19 11.16 -15.66 26.70
N ALA A 20 10.45 -15.00 25.77
CA ALA A 20 9.06 -15.27 25.40
C ALA A 20 8.93 -16.52 24.51
N LEU A 21 9.71 -17.56 24.83
CA LEU A 21 9.69 -18.89 24.23
C LEU A 21 9.16 -19.88 25.28
N GLY A 22 7.88 -20.24 25.17
CA GLY A 22 7.34 -21.44 25.83
C GLY A 22 6.74 -21.29 27.23
N ALA A 23 6.47 -20.07 27.73
CA ALA A 23 5.59 -19.93 28.90
C ALA A 23 4.15 -20.36 28.55
N GLU A 24 3.57 -21.23 29.37
CA GLU A 24 2.16 -21.64 29.25
C GLU A 24 1.19 -20.49 29.61
N PRO A 25 -0.04 -20.49 29.08
CA PRO A 25 -1.04 -19.49 29.46
C PRO A 25 -1.37 -19.55 30.95
N GLU A 26 -1.29 -18.41 31.64
CA GLU A 26 -1.80 -18.33 33.02
C GLU A 26 -3.33 -18.56 33.04
N PRO A 27 -3.85 -19.38 33.96
CA PRO A 27 -5.29 -19.61 34.06
C PRO A 27 -6.03 -18.36 34.58
N TYR A 28 -7.21 -18.12 34.04
CA TYR A 28 -8.13 -17.09 34.52
C TYR A 28 -8.57 -17.40 35.97
N SER A 29 -8.63 -16.37 36.83
CA SER A 29 -9.02 -16.51 38.23
C SER A 29 -10.54 -16.61 38.42
N GLY A 30 -11.31 -16.30 37.38
CA GLY A 30 -12.77 -16.30 37.40
C GLY A 30 -13.37 -15.61 36.18
N THR A 31 -14.67 -15.34 36.28
CA THR A 31 -15.49 -14.82 35.17
C THR A 31 -16.24 -13.57 35.61
N CYS A 32 -16.23 -12.55 34.78
CA CYS A 32 -16.98 -11.30 34.92
C CYS A 32 -18.49 -11.53 34.74
N ALA A 33 -19.31 -10.58 35.22
CA ALA A 33 -20.78 -10.69 35.16
C ALA A 33 -21.37 -10.80 33.74
N ASN A 34 -20.65 -10.33 32.72
CA ASN A 34 -20.99 -10.47 31.30
C ASN A 34 -20.48 -11.78 30.65
N GLY A 35 -19.86 -12.69 31.43
CA GLY A 35 -19.27 -13.92 30.94
C GLY A 35 -17.81 -13.82 30.49
N ALA A 36 -17.19 -12.63 30.50
CA ALA A 36 -15.78 -12.48 30.11
C ALA A 36 -14.83 -13.15 31.13
N PRO A 37 -13.83 -13.92 30.71
CA PRO A 37 -12.81 -14.46 31.61
C PRO A 37 -11.87 -13.34 32.10
N ALA A 38 -11.36 -13.41 33.32
CA ALA A 38 -10.39 -12.44 33.84
C ALA A 38 -9.42 -13.04 34.87
N HIS A 39 -8.24 -12.45 35.01
CA HIS A 39 -7.26 -12.81 36.05
C HIS A 39 -7.43 -12.01 37.36
N GLU A 40 -8.16 -10.88 37.30
CA GLU A 40 -8.53 -10.05 38.45
C GLU A 40 -9.87 -9.38 38.13
N ALA A 41 -10.76 -9.25 39.12
CA ALA A 41 -12.07 -8.60 38.93
C ALA A 41 -11.98 -7.12 38.50
N LYS A 42 -10.85 -6.45 38.78
CA LYS A 42 -10.61 -5.04 38.41
C LYS A 42 -10.64 -4.77 36.90
N TYR A 43 -10.38 -5.79 36.06
CA TYR A 43 -10.42 -5.64 34.61
C TYR A 43 -11.81 -5.88 33.99
N CYS A 44 -12.77 -6.41 34.76
CA CYS A 44 -14.12 -6.69 34.27
C CYS A 44 -14.87 -5.47 33.67
N PRO A 45 -14.72 -4.23 34.19
CA PRO A 45 -15.37 -3.05 33.59
C PRO A 45 -14.92 -2.71 32.17
N TYR A 46 -13.77 -3.23 31.70
CA TYR A 46 -13.22 -2.90 30.40
C TYR A 46 -13.80 -3.75 29.25
N PHE A 47 -14.60 -4.78 29.53
CA PHE A 47 -15.26 -5.60 28.50
C PHE A 47 -16.60 -4.98 28.08
N GLU A 48 -16.54 -3.92 27.26
CA GLU A 48 -17.72 -3.20 26.74
C GLU A 48 -18.63 -4.11 25.88
N HIS A 49 -18.06 -5.16 25.25
CA HIS A 49 -18.82 -6.28 24.68
C HIS A 49 -18.19 -7.65 24.98
N PHE A 50 -19.02 -8.64 25.31
CA PHE A 50 -18.62 -10.05 25.38
C PHE A 50 -19.77 -11.01 25.04
N ASN A 51 -19.59 -11.86 24.04
CA ASN A 51 -20.49 -12.94 23.65
C ASN A 51 -20.19 -14.20 24.47
N ALA A 52 -21.03 -14.48 25.47
CA ALA A 52 -20.85 -15.62 26.38
C ALA A 52 -21.32 -16.98 25.82
N ALA A 53 -21.94 -17.03 24.63
CA ALA A 53 -22.51 -18.25 24.07
C ALA A 53 -22.06 -18.56 22.61
N PRO A 54 -20.73 -18.57 22.31
CA PRO A 54 -20.22 -18.68 20.94
C PRO A 54 -20.66 -19.95 20.18
N GLY A 55 -21.02 -21.04 20.87
CA GLY A 55 -21.54 -22.26 20.24
C GLY A 55 -23.05 -22.25 19.88
N LYS A 56 -23.78 -21.13 20.07
CA LYS A 56 -25.24 -21.06 19.86
C LYS A 56 -25.70 -20.10 18.76
N GLN A 57 -24.77 -19.40 18.09
CA GLN A 57 -25.07 -18.48 17.00
C GLN A 57 -24.50 -19.03 15.69
N GLN A 58 -25.03 -18.58 14.55
CA GLN A 58 -24.47 -18.91 13.25
C GLN A 58 -23.24 -18.01 13.01
N LEU A 59 -22.08 -18.62 12.82
CA LEU A 59 -20.86 -17.90 12.42
C LEU A 59 -21.07 -17.24 11.05
N ASP A 60 -20.71 -15.98 10.90
CA ASP A 60 -20.71 -15.31 9.59
C ASP A 60 -19.83 -16.10 8.61
N VAL A 61 -20.43 -16.49 7.48
CA VAL A 61 -19.82 -17.41 6.52
C VAL A 61 -18.49 -16.90 5.97
N ARG A 62 -18.31 -15.59 5.87
CA ARG A 62 -17.05 -14.97 5.43
C ARG A 62 -15.93 -15.22 6.44
N ILE A 63 -16.26 -15.28 7.73
CA ILE A 63 -15.33 -15.63 8.80
C ILE A 63 -15.04 -17.14 8.79
N ARG A 64 -16.09 -17.97 8.69
CA ARG A 64 -16.00 -19.43 8.59
C ARG A 64 -15.04 -19.85 7.48
N ASP A 65 -15.26 -19.34 6.26
CA ASP A 65 -14.53 -19.71 5.06
C ASP A 65 -13.10 -19.15 5.02
N ALA A 66 -12.89 -17.92 5.53
CA ALA A 66 -11.56 -17.29 5.58
C ALA A 66 -10.62 -17.99 6.57
N LEU A 67 -11.12 -18.39 7.73
CA LEU A 67 -10.35 -19.08 8.77
C LEU A 67 -10.34 -20.60 8.56
N ARG A 68 -11.32 -21.17 7.85
CA ARG A 68 -11.53 -22.61 7.67
C ARG A 68 -11.82 -23.34 8.99
N VAL A 69 -12.75 -22.78 9.75
CA VAL A 69 -13.28 -23.34 11.01
C VAL A 69 -14.68 -23.91 10.78
N SER A 70 -15.12 -24.83 11.64
CA SER A 70 -16.45 -25.45 11.56
C SER A 70 -17.57 -24.49 11.96
N ASP A 71 -17.38 -23.77 13.05
CA ASP A 71 -18.42 -23.05 13.79
C ASP A 71 -17.79 -21.94 14.66
N SER A 72 -18.63 -21.14 15.31
CA SER A 72 -18.21 -20.00 16.14
C SER A 72 -17.64 -20.35 17.52
N ALA A 73 -17.67 -21.61 17.97
CA ALA A 73 -16.90 -22.03 19.14
C ALA A 73 -15.41 -22.29 18.80
N ALA A 74 -15.10 -22.59 17.53
CA ALA A 74 -13.74 -22.81 17.03
C ALA A 74 -12.99 -21.51 16.65
N THR A 75 -13.57 -20.32 16.88
CA THR A 75 -12.99 -19.00 16.52
C THR A 75 -13.43 -17.92 17.51
N ARG A 76 -12.79 -16.74 17.43
CA ARG A 76 -13.20 -15.52 18.12
C ARG A 76 -12.77 -14.30 17.33
N ALA A 77 -13.60 -13.26 17.28
CA ALA A 77 -13.21 -11.92 16.84
C ALA A 77 -13.07 -10.99 18.07
N ILE A 78 -11.84 -10.54 18.36
CA ILE A 78 -11.46 -9.82 19.58
C ILE A 78 -10.95 -8.41 19.22
N GLY A 79 -11.51 -7.40 19.87
CA GLY A 79 -11.16 -5.99 19.71
C GLY A 79 -10.53 -5.43 21.00
N LEU A 80 -9.49 -4.61 20.85
CA LEU A 80 -8.95 -3.76 21.92
C LEU A 80 -8.94 -2.30 21.44
N VAL A 81 -9.80 -1.45 21.99
CA VAL A 81 -9.93 -0.04 21.64
C VAL A 81 -9.37 0.82 22.78
N ILE A 82 -8.35 1.63 22.47
CA ILE A 82 -7.77 2.60 23.39
C ILE A 82 -8.14 3.99 22.86
N ALA A 83 -8.99 4.71 23.59
CA ALA A 83 -9.49 6.02 23.19
C ALA A 83 -9.21 7.04 24.30
N ILE A 84 -8.41 8.07 23.99
CA ILE A 84 -7.99 9.09 24.93
C ILE A 84 -8.41 10.46 24.37
N ASP A 85 -9.54 10.93 24.86
CA ASP A 85 -10.19 12.20 24.53
C ASP A 85 -10.00 13.30 25.57
N SER A 86 -9.71 12.95 26.83
CA SER A 86 -9.55 13.91 27.91
C SER A 86 -8.18 13.81 28.58
N TYR A 87 -7.53 14.97 28.69
CA TYR A 87 -6.18 15.18 29.20
C TYR A 87 -6.21 16.26 30.29
N PRO A 88 -6.82 16.00 31.47
CA PRO A 88 -7.17 17.02 32.47
C PRO A 88 -5.97 17.80 33.05
N ASN A 89 -4.75 17.30 32.85
CA ASN A 89 -3.51 17.95 33.29
C ASN A 89 -2.81 18.76 32.19
N MET A 90 -3.33 18.79 30.95
CA MET A 90 -2.82 19.58 29.82
C MET A 90 -3.92 20.50 29.27
N PRO A 91 -3.92 21.80 29.60
CA PRO A 91 -4.91 22.75 29.10
C PRO A 91 -5.05 22.73 27.58
N ASN A 92 -6.28 22.85 27.08
CA ASN A 92 -6.65 22.86 25.66
C ASN A 92 -6.17 21.64 24.84
N SER A 93 -5.80 20.54 25.48
CA SER A 93 -5.29 19.34 24.82
C SER A 93 -6.30 18.20 24.68
N ASP A 94 -7.54 18.39 25.11
CA ASP A 94 -8.63 17.43 24.90
C ASP A 94 -8.91 17.21 23.39
N LEU A 95 -9.27 15.97 23.04
CA LEU A 95 -9.53 15.50 21.69
C LEU A 95 -10.98 14.97 21.58
N PRO A 96 -12.00 15.84 21.43
CA PRO A 96 -13.40 15.40 21.24
C PRO A 96 -13.59 14.38 20.11
N ALA A 97 -12.75 14.48 19.07
CA ALA A 97 -12.72 13.52 17.97
C ALA A 97 -12.34 12.09 18.39
N ALA A 98 -11.40 11.92 19.33
CA ALA A 98 -11.00 10.61 19.84
C ALA A 98 -12.10 9.94 20.67
N LYS A 99 -12.99 10.72 21.30
CA LYS A 99 -14.19 10.19 21.98
C LYS A 99 -15.13 9.56 20.95
N VAL A 100 -15.41 10.30 19.87
CA VAL A 100 -16.29 9.86 18.78
C VAL A 100 -15.68 8.66 18.05
N ASP A 101 -14.36 8.62 17.86
CA ASP A 101 -13.66 7.45 17.34
C ASP A 101 -13.91 6.21 18.20
N GLY A 102 -13.70 6.31 19.52
CA GLY A 102 -13.96 5.20 20.44
C GLY A 102 -15.41 4.72 20.39
N ASP A 103 -16.37 5.65 20.45
CA ASP A 103 -17.80 5.36 20.44
C ASP A 103 -18.26 4.72 19.11
N ARG A 104 -17.73 5.18 17.96
CA ARG A 104 -18.03 4.62 16.65
C ARG A 104 -17.31 3.29 16.41
N LEU A 105 -16.07 3.13 16.88
CA LEU A 105 -15.30 1.89 16.74
C LEU A 105 -15.94 0.73 17.47
N VAL A 106 -16.32 0.89 18.75
CA VAL A 106 -17.00 -0.19 19.49
C VAL A 106 -18.28 -0.62 18.77
N ARG A 107 -19.10 0.35 18.36
CA ARG A 107 -20.33 0.09 17.61
C ARG A 107 -20.07 -0.65 16.29
N PHE A 108 -19.14 -0.15 15.49
CA PHE A 108 -18.73 -0.73 14.21
C PHE A 108 -18.26 -2.18 14.38
N LEU A 109 -17.40 -2.45 15.37
CA LEU A 109 -16.85 -3.77 15.64
C LEU A 109 -17.95 -4.78 16.03
N VAL A 110 -18.84 -4.41 16.95
CA VAL A 110 -19.93 -5.29 17.42
C VAL A 110 -21.03 -5.45 16.36
N GLU A 111 -21.63 -4.34 15.92
CA GLU A 111 -22.84 -4.36 15.09
C GLU A 111 -22.58 -4.79 13.64
N THR A 112 -21.49 -4.30 13.03
CA THR A 112 -21.19 -4.56 11.61
C THR A 112 -20.17 -5.69 11.42
N GLN A 113 -19.07 -5.68 12.19
CA GLN A 113 -17.94 -6.61 11.98
C GLN A 113 -18.06 -7.93 12.75
N LYS A 114 -19.12 -8.09 13.55
CA LYS A 114 -19.45 -9.28 14.35
C LYS A 114 -18.32 -9.70 15.29
N PHE A 115 -17.76 -8.74 16.02
CA PHE A 115 -16.79 -9.00 17.07
C PHE A 115 -17.48 -9.57 18.32
N ASP A 116 -17.06 -10.77 18.71
CA ASP A 116 -17.55 -11.45 19.92
C ASP A 116 -17.11 -10.78 21.22
N GLU A 117 -16.09 -9.93 21.17
CA GLU A 117 -15.36 -9.46 22.34
C GLU A 117 -14.73 -8.11 22.02
N VAL A 118 -15.11 -7.07 22.75
CA VAL A 118 -14.52 -5.72 22.58
C VAL A 118 -14.15 -5.18 23.96
N ILE A 119 -12.84 -4.97 24.12
CA ILE A 119 -12.17 -4.44 25.30
C ILE A 119 -11.90 -2.97 25.06
N VAL A 120 -12.17 -2.11 26.03
CA VAL A 120 -12.11 -0.66 25.85
C VAL A 120 -11.43 0.02 27.03
N LEU A 121 -10.37 0.79 26.74
CA LEU A 121 -9.65 1.63 27.70
C LEU A 121 -9.91 3.09 27.34
N ARG A 122 -10.68 3.80 28.18
CA ARG A 122 -11.03 5.21 28.00
C ARG A 122 -10.17 6.10 28.90
N ASN A 123 -9.59 7.16 28.37
CA ASN A 123 -9.00 8.26 29.16
C ASN A 123 -8.06 7.78 30.28
N LYS A 124 -8.43 8.00 31.55
CA LYS A 124 -7.67 7.60 32.74
C LYS A 124 -7.40 6.09 32.83
N ASP A 125 -8.23 5.26 32.20
CA ASP A 125 -8.15 3.81 32.24
C ASP A 125 -7.12 3.26 31.23
N ALA A 126 -6.65 4.08 30.29
CA ALA A 126 -5.52 3.78 29.42
C ALA A 126 -4.17 3.93 30.15
N THR A 127 -4.01 3.25 31.28
CA THR A 127 -2.76 3.21 32.06
C THR A 127 -1.76 2.21 31.45
N PRO A 128 -0.44 2.37 31.70
CA PRO A 128 0.54 1.36 31.31
C PRO A 128 0.25 -0.03 31.94
N GLU A 129 -0.31 -0.09 33.15
CA GLU A 129 -0.74 -1.35 33.79
C GLU A 129 -1.84 -2.05 32.98
N ASN A 130 -2.92 -1.33 32.65
CA ASN A 130 -4.05 -1.90 31.91
C ASN A 130 -3.67 -2.26 30.47
N ILE A 131 -2.92 -1.40 29.78
CA ILE A 131 -2.43 -1.66 28.42
C ILE A 131 -1.52 -2.90 28.41
N ASN A 132 -0.58 -3.00 29.37
CA ASN A 132 0.29 -4.17 29.49
C ASN A 132 -0.47 -5.44 29.87
N TYR A 133 -1.45 -5.36 30.78
CA TYR A 133 -2.29 -6.51 31.12
C TYR A 133 -2.98 -7.08 29.87
N PHE A 134 -3.61 -6.22 29.06
CA PHE A 134 -4.30 -6.70 27.88
C PHE A 134 -3.35 -7.23 26.80
N LEU A 135 -2.26 -6.51 26.50
CA LEU A 135 -1.32 -6.91 25.44
C LEU A 135 -0.43 -8.11 25.80
N TYR A 136 0.06 -8.21 27.04
CA TYR A 136 1.05 -9.23 27.44
C TYR A 136 0.50 -10.38 28.27
N LYS A 137 -0.71 -10.27 28.86
CA LYS A 137 -1.30 -11.35 29.68
C LYS A 137 -2.64 -11.84 29.13
N TYR A 138 -3.61 -10.96 28.93
CA TYR A 138 -4.95 -11.37 28.52
C TYR A 138 -5.00 -11.89 27.07
N LEU A 139 -4.59 -11.09 26.10
CA LEU A 139 -4.67 -11.46 24.68
C LEU A 139 -3.78 -12.66 24.30
N PRO A 140 -2.57 -12.86 24.87
CA PRO A 140 -1.78 -14.07 24.62
C PRO A 140 -2.44 -15.37 25.12
N ASN A 141 -3.26 -15.29 26.18
CA ASN A 141 -4.02 -16.42 26.71
C ASN A 141 -5.26 -16.71 25.86
N ARG A 142 -6.04 -15.68 25.49
CA ARG A 142 -7.18 -15.83 24.54
C ARG A 142 -6.74 -16.40 23.18
N ALA A 143 -5.50 -16.14 22.76
CA ALA A 143 -4.95 -16.71 21.54
C ALA A 143 -4.73 -18.23 21.61
N ALA A 144 -4.49 -18.77 22.81
CA ALA A 144 -4.33 -20.19 23.06
C ALA A 144 -5.70 -20.90 23.07
N ASP A 145 -6.72 -20.30 23.71
CA ASP A 145 -8.10 -20.83 23.79
C ASP A 145 -8.64 -21.25 22.41
N PHE A 146 -8.34 -20.47 21.37
CA PHE A 146 -8.80 -20.72 19.99
C PHE A 146 -7.71 -21.30 19.06
N ASN A 147 -6.62 -21.86 19.59
CA ASN A 147 -5.54 -22.49 18.82
C ASN A 147 -5.07 -21.67 17.59
N LYS A 148 -4.88 -20.36 17.77
CA LYS A 148 -4.53 -19.41 16.70
C LYS A 148 -5.55 -19.26 15.55
N MET A 149 -6.81 -19.61 15.79
CA MET A 149 -7.95 -19.45 14.87
C MET A 149 -8.85 -18.27 15.27
N ALA A 150 -8.25 -17.20 15.81
CA ALA A 150 -8.94 -15.97 16.18
C ALA A 150 -8.48 -14.77 15.33
N ARG A 151 -9.36 -13.78 15.17
CA ARG A 151 -9.07 -12.47 14.55
C ARG A 151 -8.93 -11.42 15.65
N LEU A 152 -7.85 -10.65 15.62
CA LEU A 152 -7.59 -9.57 16.57
C LEU A 152 -7.52 -8.22 15.85
N LEU A 153 -8.23 -7.22 16.37
CA LEU A 153 -8.08 -5.83 15.98
C LEU A 153 -7.71 -5.00 17.21
N ILE A 154 -6.67 -4.18 17.09
CA ILE A 154 -6.24 -3.24 18.12
C ILE A 154 -6.37 -1.83 17.54
N ALA A 155 -7.01 -0.91 18.25
CA ALA A 155 -7.19 0.48 17.80
C ALA A 155 -6.68 1.44 18.87
N TYR A 156 -5.98 2.49 18.46
CA TYR A 156 -5.63 3.64 19.29
C TYR A 156 -6.15 4.93 18.64
N SER A 157 -6.84 5.78 19.40
CA SER A 157 -7.08 7.19 19.06
C SER A 157 -6.75 8.09 20.24
N GLY A 158 -5.88 9.07 20.02
CA GLY A 158 -5.41 10.02 21.03
C GLY A 158 -4.15 10.77 20.58
N HIS A 159 -3.53 11.52 21.48
CA HIS A 159 -2.27 12.21 21.16
C HIS A 159 -1.10 11.24 21.00
N GLY A 160 -0.17 11.61 20.12
CA GLY A 160 1.14 10.99 19.97
C GLY A 160 2.22 12.07 19.92
N ARG A 161 3.43 11.77 20.42
CA ARG A 161 4.57 12.70 20.44
C ARG A 161 5.85 12.06 19.89
N TYR A 162 6.69 12.88 19.26
CA TYR A 162 8.03 12.51 18.77
C TYR A 162 8.92 13.76 18.70
N GLY A 163 10.11 13.70 19.31
CA GLY A 163 11.06 14.82 19.35
C GLY A 163 10.51 16.14 19.91
N THR A 164 11.20 17.23 19.57
CA THR A 164 10.70 18.62 19.62
C THR A 164 10.10 19.01 18.25
N GLN A 165 9.48 20.19 18.16
CA GLN A 165 8.86 20.68 16.92
C GLN A 165 9.80 20.78 15.71
N ASP A 166 11.12 20.80 15.93
CA ASP A 166 12.14 20.96 14.88
C ASP A 166 12.71 19.62 14.36
N GLY A 167 12.17 18.47 14.79
CA GLY A 167 12.60 17.14 14.34
C GLY A 167 13.98 16.68 14.85
N GLN A 168 14.53 17.37 15.84
CA GLN A 168 15.83 17.09 16.48
C GLN A 168 15.62 16.76 17.97
N THR A 169 15.75 15.49 18.41
CA THR A 169 16.07 15.09 19.81
C THR A 169 16.05 13.58 20.02
N ASP A 170 16.64 13.12 21.13
CA ASP A 170 16.85 11.72 21.51
C ASP A 170 15.62 11.00 22.12
N VAL A 171 14.41 11.56 21.97
CA VAL A 171 13.22 11.11 22.74
C VAL A 171 12.34 10.17 21.90
N PRO A 172 12.16 8.89 22.31
CA PRO A 172 11.43 7.90 21.50
C PRO A 172 9.94 8.23 21.37
N ALA A 173 9.36 7.89 20.22
CA ALA A 173 7.95 8.17 19.91
C ALA A 173 7.00 7.44 20.87
N ALA A 174 5.96 8.14 21.33
CA ALA A 174 5.06 7.63 22.35
C ALA A 174 3.60 8.04 22.12
N PHE A 175 2.69 7.19 22.59
CA PHE A 175 1.30 7.56 22.86
C PHE A 175 1.25 8.38 24.16
N VAL A 176 0.54 9.51 24.14
CA VAL A 176 0.37 10.37 25.32
C VAL A 176 -0.86 9.89 26.09
N LEU A 177 -0.71 9.58 27.37
CA LEU A 177 -1.79 9.06 28.21
C LEU A 177 -2.49 10.19 28.99
N SER A 178 -3.76 9.99 29.32
CA SER A 178 -4.64 11.00 29.97
C SER A 178 -4.01 11.79 31.14
N PRO A 179 -3.20 11.20 32.05
CA PRO A 179 -2.62 11.94 33.17
C PRO A 179 -1.39 12.82 32.83
N ALA A 180 -0.89 12.80 31.59
CA ALA A 180 0.26 13.61 31.18
C ALA A 180 0.02 15.12 31.40
N LYS A 181 1.09 15.84 31.78
CA LYS A 181 1.08 17.27 32.16
C LYS A 181 1.64 18.21 31.08
N ASP A 182 2.37 17.64 30.12
CA ASP A 182 3.06 18.33 29.04
C ASP A 182 3.25 17.32 27.88
N PRO A 183 2.85 17.65 26.63
CA PRO A 183 3.08 16.77 25.48
C PRO A 183 4.57 16.62 25.12
N GLY A 184 5.47 17.47 25.61
CA GLY A 184 6.93 17.29 25.53
C GLY A 184 7.50 16.35 26.61
N GLY A 185 6.70 15.93 27.58
CA GLY A 185 7.15 15.24 28.80
C GLY A 185 7.58 13.78 28.63
N SER A 186 8.24 13.27 29.66
CA SER A 186 8.62 11.85 29.81
C SER A 186 7.63 11.04 30.64
N GLU A 187 6.89 11.66 31.57
CA GLU A 187 5.88 11.00 32.41
C GLU A 187 4.58 10.73 31.64
N HIS A 188 3.87 9.64 32.00
CA HIS A 188 2.58 9.25 31.43
C HIS A 188 2.58 9.09 29.89
N MET A 189 3.67 8.51 29.38
CA MET A 189 3.88 8.18 27.98
C MET A 189 3.96 6.66 27.80
N TYR A 190 3.40 6.10 26.73
CA TYR A 190 3.55 4.68 26.38
C TYR A 190 4.38 4.49 25.10
N ARG A 191 5.45 3.69 25.16
CA ARG A 191 6.40 3.43 24.06
C ARG A 191 5.69 2.96 22.77
N MET A 192 5.74 3.69 21.65
CA MET A 192 5.21 3.16 20.38
C MET A 192 5.94 1.87 19.96
N GLN A 193 7.26 1.78 20.19
CA GLN A 193 8.05 0.58 19.87
C GLN A 193 7.80 -0.56 20.87
N GLU A 194 7.47 -0.24 22.13
CA GLU A 194 7.06 -1.22 23.15
C GLU A 194 5.69 -1.83 22.77
N PHE A 195 4.76 -0.98 22.32
CA PHE A 195 3.47 -1.41 21.76
C PHE A 195 3.66 -2.29 20.53
N ALA A 196 4.49 -1.87 19.58
CA ALA A 196 4.79 -2.63 18.37
C ALA A 196 5.43 -4.00 18.68
N SER A 197 6.27 -4.08 19.70
CA SER A 197 6.86 -5.35 20.19
C SER A 197 5.78 -6.27 20.79
N ALA A 198 4.79 -5.71 21.49
CA ALA A 198 3.66 -6.49 22.00
C ALA A 198 2.76 -7.03 20.87
N VAL A 199 2.43 -6.20 19.88
CA VAL A 199 1.68 -6.60 18.68
C VAL A 199 2.42 -7.68 17.90
N GLU A 200 3.75 -7.60 17.81
CA GLU A 200 4.61 -8.61 17.17
C GLU A 200 4.59 -9.96 17.92
N ALA A 201 4.59 -9.93 19.26
CA ALA A 201 4.44 -11.15 20.07
C ALA A 201 3.04 -11.79 19.91
N LEU A 202 1.99 -10.99 19.75
CA LEU A 202 0.62 -11.45 19.46
C LEU A 202 0.48 -11.99 18.03
N ALA A 203 1.21 -11.43 17.06
CA ALA A 203 1.08 -11.75 15.64
C ALA A 203 1.31 -13.22 15.29
N THR A 204 2.15 -13.94 16.04
CA THR A 204 2.42 -15.37 15.82
C THR A 204 1.41 -16.29 16.51
N ARG A 205 0.44 -15.71 17.25
CA ARG A 205 -0.55 -16.39 18.09
C ARG A 205 -1.99 -16.27 17.56
N TYR A 206 -2.26 -15.36 16.63
CA TYR A 206 -3.59 -15.16 16.02
C TYR A 206 -3.63 -15.61 14.55
N PHE A 207 -4.82 -15.69 13.96
CA PHE A 207 -4.97 -15.91 12.52
C PHE A 207 -4.72 -14.59 11.77
N HIS A 208 -5.43 -13.54 12.17
CA HIS A 208 -5.16 -12.16 11.73
C HIS A 208 -4.93 -11.24 12.91
N VAL A 209 -4.02 -10.28 12.75
CA VAL A 209 -3.91 -9.11 13.61
C VAL A 209 -3.91 -7.84 12.75
N LEU A 210 -4.74 -6.87 13.10
CA LEU A 210 -4.72 -5.52 12.52
C LEU A 210 -4.61 -4.47 13.62
N THR A 211 -3.58 -3.64 13.57
CA THR A 211 -3.45 -2.47 14.47
C THR A 211 -3.78 -1.19 13.72
N LEU A 212 -4.70 -0.38 14.24
CA LEU A 212 -5.12 0.89 13.67
C LEU A 212 -4.69 2.04 14.60
N VAL A 213 -3.87 2.97 14.11
CA VAL A 213 -3.26 4.02 14.95
C VAL A 213 -3.61 5.42 14.44
N ASN A 214 -4.57 6.07 15.10
CA ASN A 214 -4.79 7.51 14.98
C ASN A 214 -4.01 8.24 16.08
N ALA A 215 -2.76 8.59 15.76
CA ALA A 215 -1.88 9.42 16.59
C ALA A 215 -0.92 10.20 15.70
N CYS A 216 -0.56 11.42 16.10
CA CYS A 216 0.55 12.15 15.47
C CYS A 216 1.84 11.32 15.57
N TYR A 217 2.68 11.40 14.54
CA TYR A 217 3.93 10.63 14.44
C TYR A 217 3.77 9.10 14.45
N GLY A 218 2.53 8.61 14.22
CA GLY A 218 2.15 7.20 14.37
C GLY A 218 2.96 6.22 13.52
N GLY A 219 3.57 6.65 12.42
CA GLY A 219 4.48 5.84 11.61
C GLY A 219 5.71 5.31 12.38
N ASN A 220 6.08 5.92 13.51
CA ASN A 220 7.13 5.41 14.41
C ASN A 220 6.73 4.12 15.16
N PHE A 221 5.49 3.65 15.01
CA PHE A 221 5.09 2.29 15.35
C PHE A 221 5.91 1.24 14.56
N PHE A 222 6.25 1.52 13.30
CA PHE A 222 6.94 0.55 12.45
C PHE A 222 8.42 0.41 12.83
N THR A 223 8.80 -0.79 13.27
CA THR A 223 10.20 -1.13 13.57
C THR A 223 10.97 -1.55 12.31
N ASN A 224 12.31 -1.54 12.40
CA ASN A 224 13.21 -1.76 11.25
C ASN A 224 12.91 -3.04 10.45
N GLY A 225 12.65 -2.88 9.15
CA GLY A 225 12.95 -3.89 8.14
C GLY A 225 12.14 -5.20 8.18
N LYS A 226 10.90 -5.20 8.69
CA LYS A 226 10.01 -6.37 8.62
C LYS A 226 9.78 -6.81 7.16
N ALA A 227 9.87 -8.12 6.90
CA ALA A 227 9.85 -8.63 5.53
C ALA A 227 8.47 -8.46 4.87
N GLY A 228 8.46 -8.13 3.58
CA GLY A 228 7.23 -7.75 2.89
C GLY A 228 6.22 -8.90 2.80
N GLY A 229 4.93 -8.59 2.94
CA GLY A 229 3.83 -9.56 2.87
C GLY A 229 2.82 -9.32 1.75
N ASN A 230 1.64 -9.95 1.86
CA ASN A 230 0.45 -9.70 1.02
C ASN A 230 -0.79 -9.39 1.91
N PRO A 231 -1.15 -8.11 2.11
CA PRO A 231 -2.30 -7.71 2.94
C PRO A 231 -3.67 -7.90 2.25
N ASP A 232 -3.70 -8.50 1.06
CA ASP A 232 -4.91 -8.73 0.26
C ASP A 232 -5.37 -10.20 0.35
N THR A 233 -4.47 -11.12 0.71
CA THR A 233 -4.75 -12.56 0.83
C THR A 233 -5.38 -12.89 2.19
N PHE A 234 -6.65 -12.56 2.38
CA PHE A 234 -7.36 -12.74 3.65
C PHE A 234 -7.50 -14.22 4.10
N VAL A 235 -7.44 -15.19 3.18
CA VAL A 235 -7.48 -16.64 3.48
C VAL A 235 -6.16 -17.22 4.04
N LYS A 236 -5.21 -16.37 4.42
CA LYS A 236 -3.93 -16.76 5.04
C LYS A 236 -3.68 -15.94 6.31
N ARG A 237 -2.84 -16.47 7.19
CA ARG A 237 -2.44 -15.80 8.43
C ARG A 237 -1.50 -14.63 8.17
N GLY A 238 -1.64 -13.57 8.98
CA GLY A 238 -0.65 -12.51 9.05
C GLY A 238 -1.07 -11.31 9.89
N SER A 239 -0.11 -10.41 10.12
CA SER A 239 -0.26 -9.26 11.02
C SER A 239 0.21 -7.97 10.38
N TYR A 240 -0.63 -6.94 10.45
CA TYR A 240 -0.41 -5.62 9.88
C TYR A 240 -0.73 -4.50 10.87
N ALA A 241 -0.10 -3.36 10.67
CA ALA A 241 -0.54 -2.09 11.23
C ALA A 241 -0.79 -1.06 10.13
N LEU A 242 -1.72 -0.15 10.40
CA LEU A 242 -2.13 0.97 9.56
C LEU A 242 -2.17 2.24 10.44
N THR A 243 -1.40 3.25 10.07
CA THR A 243 -1.27 4.50 10.85
C THR A 243 -1.89 5.67 10.09
N ALA A 244 -2.53 6.61 10.79
CA ALA A 244 -3.27 7.73 10.20
C ALA A 244 -2.41 8.79 9.49
N GLY A 245 -1.09 8.71 9.66
CA GLY A 245 -0.05 9.53 9.04
C GLY A 245 1.34 8.89 9.23
N SER A 246 2.40 9.60 8.83
CA SER A 246 3.79 9.12 8.84
C SER A 246 4.47 9.13 10.22
N SER A 247 5.78 8.92 10.24
CA SER A 247 6.68 9.17 11.39
C SER A 247 6.77 10.64 11.80
N ASP A 248 6.41 11.58 10.93
CA ASP A 248 6.76 13.00 11.07
C ASP A 248 5.53 13.93 10.99
N ASP A 249 4.33 13.37 10.80
CA ASP A 249 3.10 14.11 10.51
C ASP A 249 2.11 14.19 11.69
N PHE A 250 1.39 15.32 11.72
CA PHE A 250 0.16 15.49 12.51
C PHE A 250 -1.03 14.83 11.82
N VAL A 251 -1.98 14.31 12.62
CA VAL A 251 -3.22 13.70 12.14
C VAL A 251 -4.41 14.61 12.44
N LEU A 252 -5.42 14.65 11.56
CA LEU A 252 -6.48 15.67 11.61
C LEU A 252 -7.89 15.10 11.83
N SER A 253 -8.69 15.85 12.57
CA SER A 253 -10.14 15.85 12.54
C SER A 253 -10.61 17.06 11.74
N LEU A 254 -11.41 16.84 10.69
CA LEU A 254 -12.01 17.92 9.88
C LEU A 254 -13.45 18.25 10.28
N ASP A 255 -14.07 17.37 11.07
CA ASP A 255 -15.39 17.52 11.67
C ASP A 255 -15.41 16.66 12.95
N PRO A 256 -15.22 17.26 14.14
CA PRO A 256 -15.16 16.52 15.39
C PRO A 256 -16.43 15.72 15.72
N SER A 257 -17.58 16.03 15.10
CA SER A 257 -18.81 15.25 15.28
C SER A 257 -18.77 13.90 14.56
N ARG A 258 -17.87 13.75 13.57
CA ARG A 258 -17.54 12.49 12.89
C ARG A 258 -16.35 11.77 13.54
N GLY A 259 -15.51 12.47 14.29
CA GLY A 259 -14.27 11.91 14.84
C GLY A 259 -13.05 12.26 13.96
N SER A 260 -11.99 11.46 14.07
CA SER A 260 -10.80 11.62 13.22
C SER A 260 -11.12 11.28 11.77
N LEU A 261 -10.42 11.94 10.83
CA LEU A 261 -10.58 11.65 9.41
C LEU A 261 -10.22 10.20 9.07
N PHE A 262 -9.28 9.62 9.82
CA PHE A 262 -8.84 8.24 9.67
C PHE A 262 -9.95 7.24 9.99
N PHE A 263 -10.54 7.32 11.19
CA PHE A 263 -11.57 6.36 11.60
C PHE A 263 -12.93 6.62 10.94
N ASP A 264 -13.28 7.87 10.61
CA ASP A 264 -14.48 8.13 9.78
C ASP A 264 -14.39 7.44 8.42
N LEU A 265 -13.28 7.62 7.69
CA LEU A 265 -13.10 7.01 6.38
C LEU A 265 -12.97 5.48 6.46
N ILE A 266 -12.39 4.91 7.52
CA ILE A 266 -12.38 3.44 7.70
C ILE A 266 -13.82 2.93 7.89
N ILE A 267 -14.57 3.51 8.83
CA ILE A 267 -15.89 3.02 9.21
C ILE A 267 -16.88 3.19 8.06
N GLU A 268 -16.94 4.37 7.42
CA GLU A 268 -17.83 4.60 6.28
C GLU A 268 -17.36 3.87 5.02
N GLY A 269 -16.06 3.83 4.74
CA GLY A 269 -15.51 3.16 3.56
C GLY A 269 -15.77 1.66 3.56
N VAL A 270 -15.64 1.00 4.72
CA VAL A 270 -16.03 -0.41 4.89
C VAL A 270 -17.56 -0.56 4.84
N SER A 271 -18.30 0.20 5.66
CA SER A 271 -19.74 -0.04 5.85
C SER A 271 -20.57 0.21 4.58
N ASN A 272 -20.13 1.13 3.71
CA ASN A 272 -20.78 1.39 2.43
C ASN A 272 -20.18 0.57 1.25
N GLY A 273 -19.19 -0.30 1.52
CA GLY A 273 -18.49 -1.10 0.50
C GLY A 273 -17.56 -0.30 -0.44
N GLU A 274 -17.42 1.02 -0.22
CA GLU A 274 -16.62 1.92 -1.04
C GLU A 274 -15.11 1.59 -1.03
N ALA A 275 -14.64 0.93 0.03
CA ALA A 275 -13.24 0.62 0.24
C ALA A 275 -12.74 -0.63 -0.51
N ASP A 276 -13.63 -1.49 -1.03
CA ASP A 276 -13.25 -2.66 -1.84
C ASP A 276 -14.38 -3.08 -2.81
N PRO A 277 -14.78 -2.20 -3.76
CA PRO A 277 -15.97 -2.41 -4.57
C PRO A 277 -15.88 -3.60 -5.52
N LEU A 278 -14.67 -4.09 -5.83
CA LEU A 278 -14.45 -5.24 -6.70
C LEU A 278 -14.62 -6.57 -5.97
N TYR A 279 -14.18 -6.68 -4.71
CA TYR A 279 -14.32 -7.92 -3.96
C TYR A 279 -15.73 -8.12 -3.39
N TRP A 280 -16.50 -7.03 -3.27
CA TRP A 280 -17.96 -7.09 -3.12
C TRP A 280 -18.63 -7.89 -4.27
N GLU A 281 -18.27 -7.63 -5.52
CA GLU A 281 -18.88 -8.30 -6.68
C GLU A 281 -18.37 -9.74 -6.87
N ALA A 282 -17.12 -10.02 -6.46
CA ALA A 282 -16.49 -11.32 -6.65
C ALA A 282 -16.83 -12.38 -5.59
N TYR A 283 -17.23 -12.01 -4.37
CA TYR A 283 -17.48 -12.98 -3.31
C TYR A 283 -18.87 -13.62 -3.45
N SER A 284 -18.90 -14.93 -3.70
CA SER A 284 -20.12 -15.75 -3.74
C SER A 284 -20.01 -16.85 -2.70
N VAL A 285 -21.02 -16.95 -1.84
CA VAL A 285 -21.14 -18.00 -0.82
C VAL A 285 -21.64 -19.29 -1.46
N VAL A 286 -21.24 -20.44 -0.94
CA VAL A 286 -21.94 -21.71 -1.20
C VAL A 286 -22.87 -21.98 -0.02
N GLY A 287 -24.17 -22.09 -0.28
CA GLY A 287 -25.20 -22.40 0.72
C GLY A 287 -25.05 -23.83 1.24
N ASP A 288 -25.75 -24.14 2.34
CA ASP A 288 -25.71 -25.48 2.96
C ASP A 288 -26.41 -26.55 2.09
N ASP A 289 -27.09 -26.13 1.01
CA ASP A 289 -27.67 -26.92 -0.08
C ASP A 289 -26.72 -27.13 -1.28
N GLY A 290 -25.60 -26.41 -1.33
CA GLY A 290 -24.64 -26.41 -2.44
C GLY A 290 -24.86 -25.32 -3.50
N GLU A 291 -25.90 -24.49 -3.38
CA GLU A 291 -26.18 -23.40 -4.34
C GLU A 291 -25.25 -22.19 -4.14
N LYS A 292 -24.99 -21.44 -5.22
CA LYS A 292 -24.14 -20.24 -5.16
C LYS A 292 -24.97 -18.99 -4.85
N VAL A 293 -24.92 -18.57 -3.59
CA VAL A 293 -25.63 -17.39 -3.08
C VAL A 293 -24.70 -16.18 -3.05
N GLN A 294 -24.93 -15.22 -3.96
CA GLN A 294 -24.17 -13.97 -4.06
C GLN A 294 -24.92 -12.86 -3.31
N GLN A 295 -24.54 -12.58 -2.06
CA GLN A 295 -25.26 -11.63 -1.18
C GLN A 295 -24.39 -10.72 -0.30
N GLN A 296 -23.09 -10.99 -0.12
CA GLN A 296 -22.25 -10.34 0.89
C GLN A 296 -20.82 -10.14 0.38
N GLY A 297 -20.14 -9.10 0.86
CA GLY A 297 -18.78 -8.76 0.44
C GLY A 297 -17.76 -8.69 1.56
N LEU A 298 -16.52 -8.36 1.18
CA LEU A 298 -15.38 -8.21 2.06
C LEU A 298 -14.52 -7.02 1.62
N THR A 299 -14.00 -6.27 2.60
CA THR A 299 -13.00 -5.24 2.40
C THR A 299 -11.65 -5.71 2.92
N ARG A 300 -10.72 -5.94 2.00
CA ARG A 300 -9.36 -6.43 2.29
C ARG A 300 -8.45 -5.28 2.71
N THR A 301 -7.44 -5.56 3.54
CA THR A 301 -6.58 -4.50 4.13
C THR A 301 -5.83 -3.68 3.06
N LEU A 302 -5.42 -4.29 1.94
CA LEU A 302 -4.79 -3.55 0.84
C LEU A 302 -5.77 -2.56 0.17
N ALA A 303 -6.97 -3.03 -0.17
CA ALA A 303 -8.01 -2.21 -0.81
C ALA A 303 -8.40 -1.01 0.08
N LEU A 304 -8.60 -1.26 1.38
CA LEU A 304 -8.85 -0.20 2.38
C LEU A 304 -7.72 0.85 2.39
N THR A 305 -6.46 0.42 2.35
CA THR A 305 -5.31 1.36 2.35
C THR A 305 -5.29 2.22 1.09
N THR A 306 -5.61 1.64 -0.08
CA THR A 306 -5.76 2.37 -1.35
C THR A 306 -6.92 3.37 -1.29
N TYR A 307 -8.10 2.95 -0.79
CA TYR A 307 -9.25 3.83 -0.60
C TYR A 307 -8.95 5.03 0.30
N LEU A 308 -8.28 4.79 1.43
CA LEU A 308 -7.88 5.85 2.36
C LEU A 308 -6.90 6.83 1.72
N SER A 309 -5.88 6.31 1.03
CA SER A 309 -4.89 7.12 0.31
C SER A 309 -5.55 8.00 -0.77
N SER A 310 -6.46 7.43 -1.56
CA SER A 310 -7.24 8.17 -2.55
C SER A 310 -8.18 9.20 -1.91
N SER A 311 -8.81 8.87 -0.79
CA SER A 311 -9.72 9.77 -0.06
C SER A 311 -8.98 10.95 0.56
N TYR A 312 -7.82 10.71 1.19
CA TYR A 312 -6.94 11.75 1.71
C TYR A 312 -6.46 12.68 0.58
N ALA A 313 -5.95 12.15 -0.53
CA ALA A 313 -5.52 12.95 -1.67
C ALA A 313 -6.67 13.79 -2.28
N ARG A 314 -7.88 13.22 -2.34
CA ARG A 314 -9.10 13.92 -2.78
C ARG A 314 -9.49 15.05 -1.83
N ILE A 315 -9.50 14.81 -0.52
CA ILE A 315 -9.86 15.79 0.50
C ILE A 315 -8.83 16.93 0.55
N THR A 316 -7.54 16.62 0.44
CA THR A 316 -6.49 17.61 0.20
C THR A 316 -6.82 18.46 -1.01
N ARG A 317 -6.98 17.87 -2.21
CA ARG A 317 -7.30 18.61 -3.44
C ARG A 317 -8.55 19.49 -3.33
N LEU A 318 -9.54 19.10 -2.54
CA LEU A 318 -10.75 19.90 -2.30
C LEU A 318 -10.49 21.06 -1.32
N LYS A 319 -9.88 20.81 -0.16
CA LYS A 319 -9.59 21.83 0.86
C LYS A 319 -8.49 22.81 0.42
N SER A 320 -7.49 22.37 -0.36
CA SER A 320 -6.42 23.23 -0.90
C SER A 320 -6.92 24.36 -1.81
N LYS A 321 -8.15 24.26 -2.35
CA LYS A 321 -8.80 25.37 -3.09
C LYS A 321 -9.15 26.57 -2.19
N ALA A 322 -9.46 26.31 -0.92
CA ALA A 322 -9.84 27.34 0.06
C ALA A 322 -8.69 27.71 0.99
N ASN A 323 -7.73 26.81 1.20
CA ASN A 323 -6.51 27.04 1.97
C ASN A 323 -5.33 26.32 1.27
N PRO A 324 -4.54 27.01 0.43
CA PRO A 324 -3.41 26.41 -0.29
C PRO A 324 -2.35 25.74 0.62
N GLY A 325 -2.26 26.11 1.90
CA GLY A 325 -1.41 25.48 2.92
C GLY A 325 -2.05 24.28 3.63
N PHE A 326 -3.17 23.76 3.13
CA PHE A 326 -3.78 22.51 3.58
C PHE A 326 -3.18 21.31 2.83
N SER A 327 -2.72 20.31 3.59
CA SER A 327 -2.29 19.00 3.10
C SER A 327 -2.63 17.94 4.15
N LEU A 328 -2.67 16.68 3.72
CA LEU A 328 -2.84 15.48 4.55
C LEU A 328 -1.76 14.48 4.15
N SER A 329 -1.10 13.88 5.13
CA SER A 329 -0.18 12.76 4.91
C SER A 329 -0.97 11.47 4.68
N ALA A 330 -0.60 10.69 3.67
CA ALA A 330 -1.28 9.43 3.38
C ALA A 330 -1.04 8.39 4.49
N PRO A 331 -2.04 7.58 4.88
CA PRO A 331 -1.86 6.52 5.86
C PRO A 331 -0.79 5.50 5.47
N TRP A 332 0.04 5.08 6.43
CA TRP A 332 1.08 4.07 6.19
C TRP A 332 0.61 2.68 6.60
N ILE A 333 0.90 1.68 5.76
CA ILE A 333 0.72 0.26 6.09
C ILE A 333 2.08 -0.46 6.16
N GLY A 334 2.22 -1.36 7.13
CA GLY A 334 3.37 -2.25 7.23
C GLY A 334 3.04 -3.56 7.97
N PRO A 335 3.77 -4.66 7.72
CA PRO A 335 3.68 -5.87 8.54
C PRO A 335 4.04 -5.54 9.99
N ALA A 336 3.23 -5.99 10.95
CA ALA A 336 3.54 -5.82 12.37
C ALA A 336 4.26 -7.04 12.97
N GLN A 337 4.37 -8.14 12.23
CA GLN A 337 5.12 -9.35 12.60
C GLN A 337 6.58 -9.39 12.13
N ALA A 338 7.38 -10.25 12.75
CA ALA A 338 8.62 -10.73 12.19
C ALA A 338 8.37 -11.56 10.90
N GLY A 339 9.32 -11.48 9.97
CA GLY A 339 9.26 -12.22 8.70
C GLY A 339 8.09 -11.81 7.80
N THR A 340 7.68 -12.72 6.92
CA THR A 340 6.70 -12.48 5.86
C THR A 340 5.26 -12.63 6.38
N ALA A 341 4.47 -11.55 6.33
CA ALA A 341 3.02 -11.63 6.52
C ALA A 341 2.34 -12.27 5.29
N LEU A 342 1.88 -13.51 5.42
CA LEU A 342 1.38 -14.31 4.29
C LEU A 342 -0.05 -13.95 3.85
N GLY A 343 -0.80 -13.27 4.72
CA GLY A 343 -2.17 -12.79 4.48
C GLY A 343 -2.51 -11.57 5.33
N GLY A 344 -3.58 -10.86 4.95
CA GLY A 344 -4.05 -9.65 5.63
C GLY A 344 -5.37 -9.84 6.38
N PHE A 345 -5.71 -8.87 7.22
CA PHE A 345 -7.03 -8.79 7.85
C PHE A 345 -8.10 -8.45 6.80
N PHE A 346 -9.36 -8.75 7.10
CA PHE A 346 -10.52 -8.36 6.30
C PHE A 346 -11.63 -7.80 7.19
N PHE A 347 -12.38 -6.86 6.65
CA PHE A 347 -13.62 -6.36 7.23
C PHE A 347 -14.81 -6.93 6.47
N LEU A 348 -15.92 -7.17 7.18
CA LEU A 348 -17.22 -7.48 6.59
C LEU A 348 -17.78 -6.19 5.98
N SER A 349 -18.18 -6.24 4.71
CA SER A 349 -18.80 -5.10 4.04
C SER A 349 -20.06 -5.54 3.28
N ASP A 350 -21.19 -5.04 3.75
CA ASP A 350 -22.52 -5.36 3.22
C ASP A 350 -23.13 -4.11 2.59
N ARG A 351 -23.30 -4.12 1.26
CA ARG A 351 -23.64 -2.93 0.49
C ARG A 351 -25.07 -2.46 0.80
N GLY A 352 -25.16 -1.42 1.63
CA GLY A 352 -26.43 -0.73 1.90
C GLY A 352 -27.08 -0.19 0.61
N ALA A 353 -28.38 0.09 0.67
CA ALA A 353 -29.21 0.45 -0.48
C ALA A 353 -28.98 1.88 -1.05
N ARG A 354 -27.72 2.39 -1.03
CA ARG A 354 -27.33 3.70 -1.54
C ARG A 354 -25.99 3.60 -2.29
N GLY A 355 -25.81 4.44 -3.31
CA GLY A 355 -24.63 4.39 -4.18
C GLY A 355 -23.59 5.48 -3.92
N VAL A 356 -22.32 5.11 -4.16
CA VAL A 356 -21.19 5.95 -4.60
C VAL A 356 -20.65 7.04 -3.64
N MET A 357 -19.51 6.74 -3.01
CA MET A 357 -18.50 7.67 -2.48
C MET A 357 -19.01 8.82 -1.59
N THR A 358 -19.77 8.46 -0.56
CA THR A 358 -20.48 9.36 0.35
C THR A 358 -19.58 10.13 1.32
N ALA A 359 -18.68 9.47 2.06
CA ALA A 359 -17.89 10.11 3.11
C ALA A 359 -16.92 11.17 2.56
N ALA A 360 -16.17 10.84 1.51
CA ALA A 360 -15.27 11.78 0.85
C ALA A 360 -16.01 12.92 0.09
N ASN A 361 -17.32 12.80 -0.15
CA ASN A 361 -18.14 13.92 -0.65
C ASN A 361 -18.50 14.90 0.48
N ALA A 362 -18.79 14.41 1.70
CA ALA A 362 -19.22 15.24 2.82
C ALA A 362 -18.20 16.36 3.15
N TYR A 363 -16.90 16.04 3.12
CA TYR A 363 -15.83 17.01 3.34
C TYR A 363 -15.65 18.06 2.22
N GLY A 364 -16.37 17.92 1.09
CA GLY A 364 -16.29 18.80 -0.08
C GLY A 364 -17.45 19.79 -0.26
N ALA A 365 -18.48 19.77 0.60
CA ALA A 365 -19.63 20.66 0.48
C ALA A 365 -19.31 22.12 0.90
N PRO A 366 -19.86 23.15 0.24
CA PRO A 366 -19.73 24.54 0.68
C PRO A 366 -20.64 24.83 1.87
N GLY A 367 -20.10 24.77 3.09
CA GLY A 367 -20.79 25.08 4.33
C GLY A 367 -19.80 25.15 5.50
N SER A 368 -19.67 26.33 6.10
CA SER A 368 -18.71 26.63 7.18
C SER A 368 -19.39 26.58 8.58
N PRO A 369 -18.66 26.63 9.72
CA PRO A 369 -17.20 26.77 9.87
C PRO A 369 -16.53 25.77 10.85
N SER A 370 -15.26 25.44 10.58
CA SER A 370 -14.22 25.50 11.62
C SER A 370 -12.84 25.67 10.97
N THR A 371 -11.95 26.42 11.60
CA THR A 371 -10.52 26.45 11.27
C THR A 371 -9.96 25.02 11.31
N PRO A 372 -9.08 24.59 10.38
CA PRO A 372 -8.39 23.31 10.53
C PRO A 372 -7.56 23.33 11.81
N ALA A 373 -7.90 22.47 12.78
CA ALA A 373 -7.15 22.32 14.02
C ALA A 373 -5.81 21.64 13.76
N LYS A 374 -4.86 22.37 13.17
CA LYS A 374 -3.43 22.01 13.19
C LYS A 374 -2.95 22.19 14.62
N PHE A 375 -2.78 21.09 15.35
CA PHE A 375 -2.25 21.12 16.71
C PHE A 375 -0.79 21.57 16.68
N GLY A 376 -0.54 22.81 17.12
CA GLY A 376 0.79 23.38 17.32
C GLY A 376 1.23 24.45 16.32
N THR A 377 0.84 25.72 16.55
CA THR A 377 1.74 26.91 16.55
C THR A 377 0.98 28.17 17.01
N PRO A 378 1.64 29.22 17.55
CA PRO A 378 0.98 30.40 18.12
C PRO A 378 0.55 31.49 17.12
N GLU A 379 -0.05 32.55 17.66
CA GLU A 379 -0.79 33.62 16.97
C GLU A 379 0.05 34.65 16.19
N SER A 380 -0.57 35.27 15.17
CA SER A 380 -0.55 36.74 14.97
C SER A 380 -1.69 37.17 14.02
N SER A 381 -2.11 38.44 14.09
CA SER A 381 -3.25 39.00 13.34
C SER A 381 -2.82 39.82 12.10
N THR A 382 -3.69 39.99 11.11
CA THR A 382 -4.50 41.23 10.93
C THR A 382 -5.53 41.04 9.79
N ALA A 383 -6.53 41.93 9.68
CA ALA A 383 -7.68 41.78 8.78
C ALA A 383 -8.01 43.04 7.94
N VAL A 384 -8.59 42.88 6.75
CA VAL A 384 -9.27 43.94 5.97
C VAL A 384 -10.45 43.38 5.13
N ALA A 385 -11.65 43.93 5.38
CA ALA A 385 -12.83 44.15 4.50
C ALA A 385 -13.38 43.05 3.53
N ALA A 386 -14.55 43.32 2.93
CA ALA A 386 -15.43 42.32 2.32
C ALA A 386 -16.31 42.83 1.16
N VAL A 387 -16.70 41.91 0.24
CA VAL A 387 -18.02 41.82 -0.48
C VAL A 387 -18.32 42.90 -1.56
N PRO A 388 -19.17 42.65 -2.61
CA PRO A 388 -19.92 41.46 -3.06
C PRO A 388 -19.27 40.83 -4.35
N THR A 389 -19.88 40.23 -5.41
CA THR A 389 -21.27 40.00 -5.91
C THR A 389 -21.34 38.80 -6.90
N GLU A 390 -22.56 38.35 -7.24
CA GLU A 390 -22.95 37.42 -8.35
C GLU A 390 -23.89 38.17 -9.36
N PRO A 391 -24.55 37.59 -10.43
CA PRO A 391 -24.90 36.18 -10.72
C PRO A 391 -24.86 35.62 -12.18
N ALA A 392 -24.57 34.31 -12.27
CA ALA A 392 -25.26 33.20 -12.98
C ALA A 392 -25.83 33.22 -14.45
N THR A 393 -25.50 32.11 -15.17
CA THR A 393 -26.35 31.27 -16.09
C THR A 393 -26.81 31.77 -17.49
N PRO A 394 -27.33 30.90 -18.42
CA PRO A 394 -27.42 29.42 -18.43
C PRO A 394 -26.96 28.66 -19.72
N ALA A 395 -26.72 27.35 -19.53
CA ALA A 395 -26.95 26.19 -20.41
C ALA A 395 -26.84 26.25 -21.97
N GLY A 396 -26.05 25.31 -22.51
CA GLY A 396 -26.20 24.76 -23.87
C GLY A 396 -26.17 23.22 -23.82
N GLN A 397 -27.11 22.55 -24.51
CA GLN A 397 -27.26 21.09 -24.45
C GLN A 397 -26.38 20.36 -25.47
N ALA A 398 -25.64 19.34 -25.02
CA ALA A 398 -25.02 18.34 -25.89
C ALA A 398 -25.21 16.95 -25.25
N GLN A 399 -25.68 15.98 -26.03
CA GLN A 399 -26.02 14.64 -25.53
C GLN A 399 -24.74 13.87 -25.16
N ALA A 400 -24.67 13.39 -23.92
CA ALA A 400 -23.53 12.61 -23.45
C ALA A 400 -23.66 11.14 -23.91
N ILE A 401 -22.74 10.70 -24.78
CA ILE A 401 -22.47 9.27 -24.97
C ILE A 401 -22.01 8.71 -23.61
N GLU A 402 -22.61 7.60 -23.18
CA GLU A 402 -22.33 7.00 -21.88
C GLU A 402 -20.90 6.47 -21.79
N ARG A 403 -20.00 7.28 -21.21
CA ARG A 403 -18.58 6.95 -21.11
C ARG A 403 -18.34 5.97 -19.96
N MET A 404 -18.11 4.71 -20.31
CA MET A 404 -17.53 3.67 -19.45
C MET A 404 -16.34 4.25 -18.65
N THR A 405 -16.54 4.46 -17.34
CA THR A 405 -15.52 5.07 -16.45
C THR A 405 -14.44 4.06 -16.08
N LEU A 406 -13.25 4.23 -16.64
CA LEU A 406 -12.07 3.43 -16.33
C LEU A 406 -11.47 3.85 -14.97
N PRO A 407 -10.99 2.91 -14.12
CA PRO A 407 -10.38 3.24 -12.83
C PRO A 407 -8.98 3.89 -12.99
N PRO A 408 -8.57 4.77 -12.04
CA PRO A 408 -7.27 5.42 -12.08
C PRO A 408 -6.13 4.47 -11.67
N GLY A 409 -5.40 3.95 -12.66
CA GLY A 409 -4.07 3.35 -12.50
C GLY A 409 -2.99 4.39 -12.13
N PRO A 410 -1.82 3.93 -11.64
CA PRO A 410 -0.83 4.79 -10.96
C PRO A 410 0.06 5.58 -11.92
N VAL A 411 0.73 6.62 -11.42
CA VAL A 411 1.93 7.22 -12.03
C VAL A 411 2.83 7.78 -10.93
N SER A 412 4.14 7.53 -11.00
CA SER A 412 5.14 8.60 -11.12
C SER A 412 6.54 8.02 -11.30
N SER A 413 7.34 8.78 -12.03
CA SER A 413 8.64 8.34 -12.52
C SER A 413 9.59 9.54 -12.77
N ILE A 414 9.34 10.67 -12.10
CA ILE A 414 9.84 12.01 -12.46
C ILE A 414 11.17 12.38 -11.76
N PRO A 415 12.20 12.80 -12.51
CA PRO A 415 13.35 13.52 -11.95
C PRO A 415 12.93 14.85 -11.31
N GLY A 416 13.07 14.93 -9.99
CA GLY A 416 12.64 16.07 -9.16
C GLY A 416 11.56 15.72 -8.13
N ARG A 417 10.86 14.59 -8.27
CA ARG A 417 9.79 14.14 -7.35
C ARG A 417 10.04 12.70 -6.82
N PRO A 418 11.05 12.53 -5.93
CA PRO A 418 11.42 11.22 -5.38
C PRO A 418 10.48 10.69 -4.30
N ASP A 419 9.44 11.45 -3.94
CA ASP A 419 8.43 11.11 -2.94
C ASP A 419 7.48 9.98 -3.37
N ILE A 420 7.39 9.70 -4.68
CA ILE A 420 6.37 8.82 -5.25
C ILE A 420 6.98 7.46 -5.60
N LYS A 421 6.42 6.37 -5.04
CA LYS A 421 6.99 5.02 -5.13
C LYS A 421 6.35 4.18 -6.25
N ILE A 422 7.20 3.43 -6.95
CA ILE A 422 6.81 2.32 -7.82
C ILE A 422 6.19 1.22 -6.92
N PHE A 423 5.04 0.66 -7.35
CA PHE A 423 4.24 -0.25 -6.55
C PHE A 423 4.65 -1.72 -6.70
N LYS A 424 4.27 -2.59 -5.75
CA LYS A 424 4.74 -3.98 -5.70
C LYS A 424 3.99 -4.86 -6.73
N PRO A 425 4.66 -5.45 -7.72
CA PRO A 425 4.03 -6.31 -8.72
C PRO A 425 3.91 -7.77 -8.22
N PRO A 426 3.00 -8.58 -8.80
CA PRO A 426 2.16 -8.24 -9.95
C PRO A 426 0.86 -7.51 -9.62
N ASP A 427 0.47 -7.35 -8.35
CA ASP A 427 -0.94 -7.19 -7.98
C ASP A 427 -1.57 -5.80 -8.25
N ILE A 428 -0.77 -4.75 -8.43
CA ILE A 428 -1.24 -3.34 -8.49
C ILE A 428 -0.79 -2.54 -9.73
N TYR A 429 -0.47 -3.24 -10.83
CA TYR A 429 -0.48 -2.66 -12.18
C TYR A 429 -1.53 -3.38 -13.02
N PRO A 430 -2.54 -2.70 -13.61
CA PRO A 430 -3.60 -3.38 -14.36
C PRO A 430 -3.10 -3.97 -15.68
N ILE A 431 -2.02 -3.42 -16.24
CA ILE A 431 -1.51 -3.73 -17.58
C ILE A 431 -0.14 -4.39 -17.43
N LYS A 432 -0.13 -5.71 -17.62
CA LYS A 432 1.01 -6.62 -17.38
C LYS A 432 1.38 -7.33 -18.67
N GLY A 433 2.65 -7.68 -18.81
CA GLY A 433 3.15 -8.44 -19.96
C GLY A 433 4.43 -9.21 -19.65
N PHE A 434 5.02 -9.76 -20.70
CA PHE A 434 6.31 -10.46 -20.67
C PHE A 434 7.17 -10.01 -21.85
N ASP A 435 8.50 -10.03 -21.70
CA ASP A 435 9.41 -10.06 -22.85
C ASP A 435 9.87 -11.50 -23.10
N LEU A 436 9.98 -11.91 -24.37
CA LEU A 436 10.22 -13.28 -24.76
C LEU A 436 11.23 -13.37 -25.90
N SER A 437 12.18 -14.28 -25.75
CA SER A 437 13.31 -14.46 -26.67
C SER A 437 13.73 -15.92 -26.78
N SER A 438 14.73 -16.26 -27.60
CA SER A 438 15.24 -17.65 -27.66
C SER A 438 15.76 -18.20 -26.32
N ALA A 439 16.05 -17.34 -25.33
CA ALA A 439 16.46 -17.76 -23.99
C ALA A 439 15.36 -18.47 -23.20
N ASP A 440 14.09 -18.17 -23.49
CA ASP A 440 12.91 -18.82 -22.91
C ASP A 440 12.61 -20.20 -23.53
N GLY A 441 13.36 -20.60 -24.57
CA GLY A 441 13.19 -21.89 -25.23
C GLY A 441 11.88 -22.01 -26.02
N ARG A 442 11.29 -23.21 -26.00
CA ARG A 442 10.02 -23.52 -26.68
C ARG A 442 8.84 -23.21 -25.76
N ILE A 443 7.89 -22.43 -26.26
CA ILE A 443 6.65 -22.10 -25.56
C ILE A 443 5.58 -23.13 -25.93
N ASP A 444 4.82 -23.59 -24.93
CA ASP A 444 3.54 -24.25 -25.12
C ASP A 444 2.43 -23.20 -25.07
N TRP A 445 2.03 -22.73 -26.26
CA TRP A 445 1.01 -21.70 -26.42
C TRP A 445 -0.38 -22.13 -25.96
N GLN A 446 -0.68 -23.44 -25.90
CA GLN A 446 -1.95 -23.95 -25.38
C GLN A 446 -1.98 -23.84 -23.86
N THR A 447 -0.97 -24.36 -23.16
CA THR A 447 -0.84 -24.18 -21.70
C THR A 447 -0.71 -22.70 -21.33
N PHE A 448 0.03 -21.92 -22.12
CA PHE A 448 0.25 -20.50 -21.85
C PHE A 448 -1.06 -19.68 -21.92
N SER A 449 -1.88 -19.88 -22.94
CA SER A 449 -3.15 -19.15 -23.12
C SER A 449 -4.24 -19.57 -22.14
N GLN A 450 -4.21 -20.81 -21.62
CA GLN A 450 -5.15 -21.28 -20.59
C GLN A 450 -4.78 -20.81 -19.18
N ALA A 451 -3.49 -20.66 -18.88
CA ALA A 451 -2.99 -20.41 -17.52
C ALA A 451 -2.53 -18.97 -17.25
N ASN A 452 -2.43 -18.11 -18.27
CA ASN A 452 -1.95 -16.73 -18.13
C ASN A 452 -2.78 -15.79 -19.01
N SER A 453 -2.96 -14.54 -18.57
CA SER A 453 -3.68 -13.49 -19.32
C SER A 453 -2.91 -12.15 -19.35
N PRO A 454 -1.70 -12.09 -19.94
CA PRO A 454 -1.00 -10.82 -20.15
C PRO A 454 -1.75 -9.94 -21.15
N ARG A 455 -1.67 -8.61 -20.98
CA ARG A 455 -2.16 -7.62 -21.95
C ARG A 455 -1.25 -7.56 -23.18
N PHE A 456 0.07 -7.75 -22.97
CA PHE A 456 1.06 -7.64 -24.03
C PHE A 456 2.22 -8.64 -23.95
N ILE A 457 2.88 -8.83 -25.09
CA ILE A 457 4.15 -9.54 -25.24
C ILE A 457 5.12 -8.67 -26.04
N TYR A 458 6.37 -8.53 -25.58
CA TYR A 458 7.49 -8.09 -26.42
C TYR A 458 8.28 -9.30 -26.92
N ALA A 459 8.52 -9.38 -28.23
CA ALA A 459 9.30 -10.46 -28.83
C ALA A 459 10.66 -9.93 -29.33
N ARG A 460 11.76 -10.58 -28.94
CA ARG A 460 13.08 -10.19 -29.46
C ARG A 460 13.17 -10.54 -30.94
N ALA A 461 13.41 -9.53 -31.79
CA ALA A 461 13.62 -9.69 -33.22
C ALA A 461 15.08 -10.03 -33.57
N ALA A 462 16.04 -9.44 -32.85
CA ALA A 462 17.47 -9.68 -33.06
C ALA A 462 18.29 -9.41 -31.80
N GLY A 463 19.51 -9.94 -31.76
CA GLY A 463 20.55 -9.57 -30.81
C GLY A 463 21.95 -9.85 -31.36
N TRP A 464 22.96 -9.93 -30.49
CA TRP A 464 24.37 -10.09 -30.87
C TRP A 464 24.71 -11.37 -31.66
N ALA A 465 23.82 -12.39 -31.64
CA ALA A 465 23.94 -13.61 -32.43
C ALA A 465 23.30 -13.49 -33.84
N GLY A 466 22.65 -12.38 -34.16
CA GLY A 466 21.84 -12.19 -35.37
C GLY A 466 20.33 -12.13 -35.08
N PRO A 467 19.47 -12.41 -36.08
CA PRO A 467 18.02 -12.55 -35.88
C PRO A 467 17.70 -13.61 -34.81
N ASP A 468 16.67 -13.38 -34.01
CA ASP A 468 16.21 -14.40 -33.05
C ASP A 468 15.39 -15.47 -33.78
N PRO A 469 15.79 -16.76 -33.77
CA PRO A 469 15.10 -17.81 -34.51
C PRO A 469 13.68 -18.08 -33.99
N THR A 470 13.33 -17.59 -32.79
CA THR A 470 12.02 -17.76 -32.17
C THR A 470 11.08 -16.58 -32.37
N PHE A 471 11.55 -15.47 -32.97
CA PHE A 471 10.74 -14.25 -33.16
C PHE A 471 9.42 -14.53 -33.87
N LYS A 472 9.46 -15.24 -35.01
CA LYS A 472 8.28 -15.49 -35.85
C LYS A 472 7.15 -16.18 -35.07
N ASP A 473 7.50 -17.18 -34.26
CA ASP A 473 6.57 -17.93 -33.39
C ASP A 473 5.93 -17.03 -32.34
N ARG A 474 6.74 -16.28 -31.58
CA ARG A 474 6.26 -15.34 -30.55
C ARG A 474 5.37 -14.25 -31.16
N TRP A 475 5.79 -13.71 -32.31
CA TRP A 475 5.09 -12.67 -33.05
C TRP A 475 3.73 -13.13 -33.58
N SER A 476 3.64 -14.34 -34.15
CA SER A 476 2.37 -14.88 -34.67
C SER A 476 1.41 -15.29 -33.57
N ASN A 477 1.89 -15.98 -32.53
CA ASN A 477 1.01 -16.48 -31.46
C ASN A 477 0.46 -15.34 -30.59
N ALA A 478 1.24 -14.27 -30.33
CA ALA A 478 0.71 -13.07 -29.67
C ALA A 478 -0.48 -12.46 -30.44
N LYS A 479 -0.39 -12.33 -31.77
CA LYS A 479 -1.51 -11.81 -32.60
C LYS A 479 -2.70 -12.77 -32.62
N ALA A 480 -2.46 -14.09 -32.69
CA ALA A 480 -3.51 -15.11 -32.64
C ALA A 480 -4.28 -15.11 -31.30
N LEU A 481 -3.57 -14.88 -30.18
CA LEU A 481 -4.13 -14.76 -28.83
C LEU A 481 -4.70 -13.37 -28.52
N LYS A 482 -4.75 -12.45 -29.50
CA LYS A 482 -5.24 -11.06 -29.37
C LYS A 482 -4.49 -10.22 -28.30
N MET A 483 -3.25 -10.58 -28.03
CA MET A 483 -2.36 -9.83 -27.13
C MET A 483 -1.70 -8.69 -27.92
N ASP A 484 -1.52 -7.54 -27.28
CA ASP A 484 -0.76 -6.45 -27.91
C ASP A 484 0.71 -6.87 -28.05
N ARG A 485 1.30 -6.65 -29.22
CA ARG A 485 2.62 -7.19 -29.53
C ARG A 485 3.64 -6.11 -29.84
N GLY A 486 4.76 -6.10 -29.13
CA GLY A 486 5.92 -5.27 -29.40
C GLY A 486 7.10 -6.09 -29.89
N ALA A 487 8.05 -5.43 -30.56
CA ALA A 487 9.31 -6.05 -30.98
C ALA A 487 10.49 -5.32 -30.36
N TYR A 488 11.59 -6.03 -30.09
CA TYR A 488 12.82 -5.42 -29.58
C TYR A 488 14.10 -5.98 -30.20
N LEU A 489 15.18 -5.19 -30.16
CA LEU A 489 16.52 -5.60 -30.58
C LEU A 489 17.53 -5.39 -29.44
N LYS A 490 18.52 -6.28 -29.28
CA LYS A 490 19.70 -6.02 -28.44
C LYS A 490 20.78 -5.29 -29.23
N TYR A 491 21.13 -4.08 -28.81
CA TYR A 491 21.96 -3.14 -29.57
C TYR A 491 23.34 -3.74 -29.89
N ASP A 492 23.69 -3.78 -31.18
CA ASP A 492 24.90 -4.40 -31.71
C ASP A 492 25.98 -3.33 -31.96
N PHE A 493 26.93 -3.19 -31.02
CA PHE A 493 28.03 -2.21 -31.10
C PHE A 493 28.99 -2.46 -32.27
N CYS A 494 28.89 -3.61 -32.94
CA CYS A 494 29.66 -3.94 -34.13
C CYS A 494 28.95 -3.57 -35.45
N LEU A 495 27.77 -2.93 -35.40
CA LEU A 495 26.96 -2.58 -36.58
C LEU A 495 26.53 -1.12 -36.56
N SER A 496 26.56 -0.47 -37.73
CA SER A 496 26.03 0.89 -37.86
C SER A 496 24.52 0.93 -37.56
N PRO A 497 23.98 2.05 -37.06
CA PRO A 497 22.52 2.22 -36.91
C PRO A 497 21.75 2.00 -38.22
N SER A 498 22.35 2.30 -39.37
CA SER A 498 21.77 2.04 -40.69
C SER A 498 21.63 0.53 -40.95
N ASP A 499 22.62 -0.27 -40.58
CA ASP A 499 22.60 -1.74 -40.80
C ASP A 499 21.76 -2.47 -39.75
N GLN A 500 21.71 -1.96 -38.52
CA GLN A 500 20.75 -2.42 -37.51
C GLN A 500 19.30 -2.12 -37.95
N MET A 501 19.03 -0.94 -38.50
CA MET A 501 17.72 -0.57 -39.06
C MET A 501 17.33 -1.47 -40.26
N LYS A 502 18.23 -1.69 -41.23
CA LYS A 502 18.00 -2.63 -42.35
C LYS A 502 17.69 -4.03 -41.84
N ARG A 503 18.42 -4.51 -40.83
CA ARG A 503 18.21 -5.85 -40.23
C ARG A 503 16.81 -5.98 -39.64
N ILE A 504 16.35 -5.03 -38.81
CA ILE A 504 15.04 -5.14 -38.16
C ILE A 504 13.87 -4.93 -39.13
N ALA A 505 14.00 -4.04 -40.12
CA ALA A 505 12.98 -3.87 -41.18
C ALA A 505 12.78 -5.16 -42.00
N GLY A 506 13.82 -5.98 -42.16
CA GLY A 506 13.75 -7.31 -42.79
C GLY A 506 13.18 -8.43 -41.90
N ILE A 507 12.91 -8.17 -40.62
CA ILE A 507 12.40 -9.15 -39.63
C ILE A 507 11.00 -8.78 -39.14
N VAL A 508 10.77 -7.48 -38.91
CA VAL A 508 9.56 -6.91 -38.32
C VAL A 508 8.93 -5.96 -39.33
N SER A 509 7.90 -6.44 -40.02
CA SER A 509 7.07 -5.63 -40.91
C SER A 509 6.34 -4.54 -40.12
N MET A 510 6.11 -3.38 -40.76
CA MET A 510 5.28 -2.31 -40.22
C MET A 510 3.85 -2.83 -39.97
N ASP A 511 3.36 -2.71 -38.73
CA ASP A 511 2.03 -3.14 -38.31
C ASP A 511 1.44 -2.04 -37.39
N PRO A 512 0.43 -1.27 -37.83
CA PRO A 512 -0.16 -0.20 -37.02
C PRO A 512 -0.70 -0.70 -35.66
N ASP A 513 -1.08 -1.98 -35.55
CA ASP A 513 -1.53 -2.58 -34.28
C ASP A 513 -0.38 -2.84 -33.28
N SER A 514 0.88 -2.87 -33.73
CA SER A 514 2.01 -3.22 -32.87
C SER A 514 2.38 -2.11 -31.90
N LEU A 515 2.88 -2.50 -30.72
CA LEU A 515 3.46 -1.60 -29.73
C LEU A 515 4.73 -0.94 -30.27
N PRO A 516 5.11 0.26 -29.76
CA PRO A 516 6.34 0.92 -30.16
C PRO A 516 7.57 0.01 -30.00
N PHE A 517 8.48 0.06 -30.96
CA PHE A 517 9.66 -0.80 -30.98
C PHE A 517 10.62 -0.46 -29.82
N ALA A 518 11.29 -1.45 -29.23
CA ALA A 518 12.24 -1.25 -28.13
C ALA A 518 13.70 -1.58 -28.50
N ILE A 519 14.66 -0.84 -27.94
CA ILE A 519 16.10 -1.02 -28.12
C ILE A 519 16.70 -1.41 -26.76
N GLU A 520 17.05 -2.68 -26.58
CA GLU A 520 17.75 -3.19 -25.40
C GLU A 520 19.24 -2.77 -25.45
N ILE A 521 19.64 -1.94 -24.49
CA ILE A 521 21.00 -1.42 -24.32
C ILE A 521 21.64 -2.18 -23.17
N VAL A 522 22.73 -2.90 -23.45
CA VAL A 522 23.51 -3.64 -22.44
C VAL A 522 24.99 -3.38 -22.59
N HIS A 523 25.65 -3.03 -21.49
CA HIS A 523 27.10 -2.84 -21.46
C HIS A 523 27.81 -4.20 -21.66
N PRO A 524 28.58 -4.44 -22.74
CA PRO A 524 29.03 -5.80 -23.10
C PRO A 524 30.02 -6.49 -22.14
N LYS A 525 30.61 -5.74 -21.19
CA LYS A 525 31.62 -6.23 -20.24
C LYS A 525 31.05 -7.33 -19.34
N GLY A 526 31.52 -8.56 -19.55
CA GLY A 526 31.09 -9.76 -18.83
C GLY A 526 30.15 -10.66 -19.64
N GLU A 527 29.52 -10.15 -20.70
CA GLU A 527 28.63 -10.95 -21.55
C GLU A 527 29.24 -11.28 -22.93
N SER A 528 29.97 -10.36 -23.57
CA SER A 528 30.49 -10.57 -24.92
C SER A 528 31.77 -9.79 -25.20
N LYS A 529 32.88 -10.52 -25.36
CA LYS A 529 34.18 -9.93 -25.72
C LYS A 529 34.12 -9.17 -27.06
N LYS A 530 33.53 -9.76 -28.10
CA LYS A 530 33.44 -9.12 -29.43
C LYS A 530 32.73 -7.77 -29.35
N GLN A 531 31.61 -7.71 -28.64
CA GLN A 531 30.83 -6.48 -28.48
C GLN A 531 31.55 -5.44 -27.62
N LEU A 532 32.30 -5.88 -26.60
CA LEU A 532 33.17 -5.01 -25.81
C LEU A 532 34.32 -4.43 -26.65
N ASP A 533 34.96 -5.25 -27.48
CA ASP A 533 36.03 -4.81 -28.38
C ASP A 533 35.50 -3.79 -29.40
N CYS A 534 34.29 -4.01 -29.95
CA CYS A 534 33.61 -3.04 -30.83
C CYS A 534 33.26 -1.73 -30.10
N LEU A 535 32.69 -1.79 -28.89
CA LEU A 535 32.39 -0.61 -28.06
C LEU A 535 33.66 0.21 -27.76
N ASN A 536 34.76 -0.45 -27.40
CA ASN A 536 36.05 0.18 -27.17
C ASN A 536 36.60 0.85 -28.43
N ALA A 537 36.38 0.25 -29.61
CA ALA A 537 36.86 0.79 -30.89
C ALA A 537 36.07 2.00 -31.39
N ILE A 538 34.75 2.08 -31.14
CA ILE A 538 33.94 3.27 -31.50
C ILE A 538 34.01 4.38 -30.45
N GLY A 539 34.25 4.04 -29.18
CA GLY A 539 34.27 4.97 -28.05
C GLY A 539 32.87 5.30 -27.51
N MET A 540 32.81 5.66 -26.22
CA MET A 540 31.54 5.83 -25.49
C MET A 540 30.62 6.89 -26.10
N ASP A 541 31.11 8.09 -26.42
CA ASP A 541 30.23 9.18 -26.86
C ASP A 541 29.71 8.98 -28.28
N LYS A 542 30.44 8.26 -29.13
CA LYS A 542 29.91 7.73 -30.39
C LYS A 542 28.85 6.65 -30.12
N ALA A 543 29.09 5.71 -29.21
CA ALA A 543 28.11 4.68 -28.88
C ALA A 543 26.77 5.29 -28.39
N LYS A 544 26.80 6.31 -27.51
CA LYS A 544 25.61 7.07 -27.11
C LYS A 544 24.89 7.71 -28.31
N THR A 545 25.65 8.32 -29.21
CA THR A 545 25.11 9.05 -30.36
C THR A 545 24.51 8.10 -31.40
N ASP A 546 25.16 6.96 -31.67
CA ASP A 546 24.68 5.92 -32.58
C ASP A 546 23.42 5.20 -32.04
N ILE A 547 23.28 5.04 -30.71
CA ILE A 547 22.05 4.56 -30.06
C ILE A 547 20.87 5.50 -30.36
N LEU A 548 21.07 6.82 -30.29
CA LEU A 548 20.03 7.81 -30.57
C LEU A 548 19.73 7.98 -32.07
N ASP A 549 20.72 7.79 -32.94
CA ASP A 549 20.50 7.66 -34.38
C ASP A 549 19.66 6.42 -34.71
N LEU A 550 19.92 5.27 -34.07
CA LEU A 550 19.07 4.08 -34.24
C LEU A 550 17.64 4.32 -33.74
N ALA A 551 17.47 4.96 -32.58
CA ALA A 551 16.15 5.32 -32.06
C ALA A 551 15.40 6.28 -33.00
N SER A 552 16.11 7.24 -33.59
CA SER A 552 15.55 8.17 -34.60
C SER A 552 15.13 7.45 -35.89
N ARG A 553 15.94 6.51 -36.39
CA ARG A 553 15.63 5.66 -37.55
C ARG A 553 14.43 4.76 -37.29
N VAL A 554 14.37 4.15 -36.10
CA VAL A 554 13.25 3.31 -35.67
C VAL A 554 11.95 4.11 -35.63
N ARG A 555 11.97 5.32 -35.04
CA ARG A 555 10.80 6.23 -35.05
C ARG A 555 10.38 6.58 -36.48
N GLY A 556 11.33 6.91 -37.35
CA GLY A 556 11.06 7.27 -38.75
C GLY A 556 10.61 6.11 -39.65
N HIS A 557 10.73 4.85 -39.21
CA HIS A 557 10.32 3.67 -39.99
C HIS A 557 9.04 3.00 -39.48
N TYR A 558 8.80 3.01 -38.16
CA TYR A 558 7.61 2.42 -37.54
C TYR A 558 6.57 3.46 -37.11
N GLU A 559 6.81 4.75 -37.40
CA GLU A 559 5.93 5.90 -37.11
C GLU A 559 5.53 6.05 -35.62
N LYS A 560 6.32 5.45 -34.73
CA LYS A 560 6.12 5.44 -33.27
C LYS A 560 7.43 5.68 -32.54
N THR A 561 7.40 6.56 -31.54
CA THR A 561 8.51 6.86 -30.63
C THR A 561 8.94 5.57 -29.90
N PRO A 562 10.20 5.10 -30.05
CA PRO A 562 10.63 3.84 -29.45
C PRO A 562 10.87 3.92 -27.94
N LEU A 563 11.01 2.74 -27.32
CA LEU A 563 11.52 2.60 -25.97
C LEU A 563 13.04 2.31 -25.96
N LEU A 564 13.76 2.94 -25.05
CA LEU A 564 15.14 2.61 -24.70
C LEU A 564 15.10 1.72 -23.45
N TYR A 565 15.44 0.44 -23.63
CA TYR A 565 15.32 -0.62 -22.64
C TYR A 565 16.68 -0.93 -22.01
N GLY A 566 16.75 -1.06 -20.69
CA GLY A 566 17.94 -1.57 -20.01
C GLY A 566 17.85 -1.50 -18.50
N ASN A 567 18.79 -2.14 -17.80
CA ASN A 567 18.91 -1.98 -16.36
C ASN A 567 19.43 -0.57 -15.99
N ARG A 568 19.29 -0.17 -14.73
CA ARG A 568 19.73 1.15 -14.23
C ARG A 568 21.17 1.51 -14.64
N HIS A 569 22.11 0.57 -14.55
CA HIS A 569 23.51 0.82 -14.91
C HIS A 569 23.62 1.15 -16.40
N ASN A 570 23.12 0.28 -17.28
CA ASN A 570 23.17 0.47 -18.74
C ASN A 570 22.56 1.83 -19.14
N LEU A 571 21.35 2.13 -18.67
CA LEU A 571 20.67 3.38 -18.99
C LEU A 571 21.48 4.60 -18.50
N SER A 572 22.01 4.58 -17.26
CA SER A 572 22.86 5.66 -16.75
C SER A 572 24.23 5.80 -17.44
N THR A 573 24.70 4.76 -18.13
CA THR A 573 25.99 4.75 -18.84
C THR A 573 25.85 5.21 -20.30
N PHE A 574 24.72 4.93 -20.95
CA PHE A 574 24.52 5.22 -22.38
C PHE A 574 23.53 6.35 -22.67
N LEU A 575 22.70 6.78 -21.71
CA LEU A 575 21.71 7.84 -21.91
C LEU A 575 22.08 9.15 -21.20
N ASP A 576 21.78 10.24 -21.87
CA ASP A 576 21.87 11.62 -21.39
C ASP A 576 20.64 12.41 -21.87
N ASP A 577 20.61 13.72 -21.60
CA ASP A 577 19.45 14.59 -21.83
C ASP A 577 18.96 14.61 -23.30
N ARG A 578 19.78 14.19 -24.27
CA ARG A 578 19.38 14.01 -25.67
C ARG A 578 18.37 12.87 -25.86
N SER A 579 18.25 11.96 -24.89
CA SER A 579 17.30 10.85 -24.92
C SER A 579 15.88 11.20 -24.45
N ASN A 580 15.63 12.42 -23.96
CA ASN A 580 14.37 12.81 -23.32
C ASN A 580 13.12 12.64 -24.23
N GLU A 581 13.27 12.68 -25.55
CA GLU A 581 12.16 12.46 -26.48
C GLU A 581 11.73 10.97 -26.60
N PHE A 582 12.54 10.02 -26.15
CA PHE A 582 12.27 8.59 -26.23
C PHE A 582 11.72 8.04 -24.91
N MET A 583 10.87 7.01 -24.99
CA MET A 583 10.34 6.34 -23.81
C MET A 583 11.40 5.47 -23.14
N ILE A 584 11.30 5.25 -21.83
CA ILE A 584 12.24 4.40 -21.09
C ILE A 584 11.56 3.09 -20.67
N TRP A 585 12.24 1.97 -20.87
CA TRP A 585 11.88 0.67 -20.29
C TRP A 585 12.97 0.26 -19.31
N LEU A 586 12.61 0.23 -18.02
CA LEU A 586 13.57 0.11 -16.93
C LEU A 586 13.64 -1.33 -16.41
N GLY A 587 14.83 -1.93 -16.41
CA GLY A 587 15.12 -3.16 -15.66
C GLY A 587 15.51 -2.86 -14.22
N SER A 588 14.68 -3.26 -13.25
CA SER A 588 15.04 -3.15 -11.83
C SER A 588 14.36 -4.17 -10.92
N TYR A 589 15.17 -5.02 -10.30
CA TYR A 589 14.73 -6.07 -9.39
C TYR A 589 14.76 -5.59 -7.93
N GLY A 590 13.71 -4.88 -7.51
CA GLY A 590 13.43 -4.62 -6.09
C GLY A 590 14.19 -3.48 -5.40
N ALA A 591 14.77 -2.53 -6.14
CA ALA A 591 15.50 -1.38 -5.57
C ALA A 591 14.66 -0.09 -5.51
N THR A 592 14.65 0.59 -4.37
CA THR A 592 14.08 1.94 -4.21
C THR A 592 15.09 3.04 -4.60
N GLY A 593 14.61 4.21 -4.99
CA GLY A 593 15.46 5.40 -5.20
C GLY A 593 16.26 5.42 -6.51
N ILE A 594 15.64 5.04 -7.63
CA ILE A 594 16.29 5.06 -8.95
C ILE A 594 16.35 6.50 -9.49
N LYS A 595 17.56 7.05 -9.57
CA LYS A 595 17.86 8.22 -10.41
C LYS A 595 18.51 7.75 -11.72
N LEU A 596 17.98 8.24 -12.84
CA LEU A 596 18.59 8.25 -14.18
C LEU A 596 19.07 9.67 -14.50
N SER A 597 19.83 9.82 -15.58
CA SER A 597 20.12 11.08 -16.27
C SER A 597 18.87 11.62 -16.99
N GLY A 598 18.83 12.92 -17.30
CA GLY A 598 17.70 13.57 -17.97
C GLY A 598 16.48 13.85 -17.08
N ARG A 599 15.36 14.19 -17.73
CA ARG A 599 14.04 14.38 -17.09
C ARG A 599 13.12 13.17 -17.25
N ASN A 600 13.67 12.02 -17.66
CA ASN A 600 12.89 11.01 -18.37
C ASN A 600 12.24 9.94 -17.46
N PRO A 601 10.90 9.84 -17.43
CA PRO A 601 10.20 8.77 -16.73
C PRO A 601 10.25 7.42 -17.45
N TRP A 602 10.25 6.34 -16.66
CA TRP A 602 9.99 4.99 -17.17
C TRP A 602 8.52 4.83 -17.57
N THR A 603 8.32 4.14 -18.69
CA THR A 603 7.03 3.80 -19.33
C THR A 603 6.68 2.33 -19.11
N LEU A 604 7.68 1.45 -19.27
CA LEU A 604 7.61 0.04 -18.88
C LEU A 604 8.61 -0.24 -17.77
N TRP A 605 8.28 -1.17 -16.87
CA TRP A 605 9.18 -1.66 -15.84
C TRP A 605 9.24 -3.20 -15.84
N GLN A 606 10.45 -3.70 -16.08
CA GLN A 606 10.82 -5.09 -15.87
C GLN A 606 11.14 -5.29 -14.39
N TYR A 607 10.23 -5.98 -13.70
CA TYR A 607 10.21 -6.12 -12.25
C TYR A 607 10.74 -7.46 -11.72
N SER A 608 10.81 -8.46 -12.58
CA SER A 608 11.28 -9.82 -12.27
C SER A 608 11.95 -10.43 -13.49
N GLY A 609 12.93 -11.32 -13.25
CA GLY A 609 13.54 -12.21 -14.25
C GLY A 609 13.44 -13.68 -13.81
N THR A 610 12.49 -13.99 -12.93
CA THR A 610 12.38 -15.27 -12.20
C THR A 610 10.93 -15.73 -12.03
N LEU A 611 10.03 -15.29 -12.92
CA LEU A 611 8.63 -15.74 -12.88
C LEU A 611 8.52 -17.20 -13.36
N ASN A 612 7.62 -17.94 -12.71
CA ASN A 612 7.23 -19.29 -13.12
C ASN A 612 5.97 -19.22 -13.99
N ILE A 613 6.15 -18.92 -15.27
CA ILE A 613 5.07 -18.74 -16.24
C ILE A 613 4.71 -20.08 -16.88
N LYS A 614 3.47 -20.49 -16.68
CA LYS A 614 2.94 -21.76 -17.21
C LYS A 614 2.99 -21.73 -18.74
N GLY A 615 3.53 -22.79 -19.35
CA GLY A 615 3.77 -22.86 -20.79
C GLY A 615 5.08 -22.20 -21.26
N VAL A 616 5.87 -21.56 -20.38
CA VAL A 616 7.18 -20.97 -20.71
C VAL A 616 8.30 -21.54 -19.84
N GLY A 617 8.37 -21.18 -18.56
CA GLY A 617 9.47 -21.62 -17.69
C GLY A 617 9.57 -20.85 -16.37
N THR A 618 10.66 -21.08 -15.63
CA THR A 618 10.93 -20.54 -14.28
C THR A 618 11.86 -19.32 -14.24
N LYS A 619 12.17 -18.75 -15.40
CA LYS A 619 13.10 -17.60 -15.58
C LYS A 619 12.54 -16.52 -16.51
N THR A 620 11.22 -16.52 -16.73
CA THR A 620 10.58 -15.54 -17.61
C THR A 620 10.56 -14.18 -16.93
N THR A 621 10.76 -13.13 -17.72
CA THR A 621 10.72 -11.74 -17.24
C THR A 621 9.29 -11.29 -17.00
N GLY A 622 9.12 -10.35 -16.07
CA GLY A 622 7.82 -9.79 -15.70
C GLY A 622 7.77 -8.30 -16.01
N GLU A 623 6.79 -7.89 -16.83
CA GLU A 623 6.65 -6.51 -17.29
C GLU A 623 5.36 -5.86 -16.80
N VAL A 624 5.41 -4.56 -16.51
CA VAL A 624 4.24 -3.71 -16.26
C VAL A 624 4.34 -2.39 -17.04
N PHE A 625 3.20 -1.91 -17.53
CA PHE A 625 3.06 -0.53 -18.01
C PHE A 625 2.74 0.39 -16.84
N PHE A 626 3.27 1.62 -16.85
CA PHE A 626 3.16 2.52 -15.72
C PHE A 626 1.70 2.89 -15.37
N GLY A 627 0.87 3.19 -16.37
CA GLY A 627 -0.35 3.98 -16.20
C GLY A 627 -1.69 3.30 -16.49
N THR A 628 -2.70 4.13 -16.74
CA THR A 628 -4.08 3.74 -17.08
C THR A 628 -4.20 3.13 -18.48
N GLU A 629 -5.33 2.43 -18.74
CA GLU A 629 -5.70 1.96 -20.08
C GLU A 629 -5.87 3.13 -21.10
N ALA A 630 -6.15 4.36 -20.63
CA ALA A 630 -6.18 5.54 -21.50
C ALA A 630 -4.76 5.98 -21.92
N GLN A 631 -3.81 6.03 -20.97
CA GLN A 631 -2.39 6.26 -21.27
C GLN A 631 -1.79 5.09 -22.08
N TYR A 632 -2.29 3.87 -21.89
CA TYR A 632 -1.85 2.72 -22.66
C TYR A 632 -2.33 2.76 -24.13
N ARG A 633 -3.47 3.38 -24.42
CA ARG A 633 -3.87 3.69 -25.81
C ARG A 633 -2.90 4.69 -26.43
N LEU A 634 -2.60 5.79 -25.75
CA LEU A 634 -1.59 6.76 -26.21
C LEU A 634 -0.19 6.12 -26.38
N PHE A 635 0.17 5.15 -25.54
CA PHE A 635 1.36 4.32 -25.72
C PHE A 635 1.31 3.44 -26.98
N LYS A 636 0.17 2.79 -27.25
CA LYS A 636 -0.07 2.04 -28.49
C LYS A 636 -0.01 2.93 -29.73
N ASP A 637 -0.58 4.13 -29.66
CA ASP A 637 -0.57 5.12 -30.73
C ASP A 637 0.86 5.66 -30.97
N GLY A 638 1.68 5.69 -29.93
CA GLY A 638 3.14 5.80 -30.00
C GLY A 638 3.68 7.17 -30.43
N GLN A 639 2.83 8.19 -30.55
CA GLN A 639 3.20 9.49 -31.12
C GLN A 639 4.29 10.21 -30.32
N ASP A 640 4.27 10.09 -28.98
CA ASP A 640 5.17 10.81 -28.08
C ASP A 640 5.67 9.93 -26.93
N ASN A 641 6.61 10.47 -26.14
CA ASN A 641 6.91 9.98 -24.80
C ASN A 641 5.72 10.19 -23.85
N VAL A 642 4.77 9.25 -23.86
CA VAL A 642 3.53 9.27 -23.07
C VAL A 642 3.77 9.28 -21.56
N ALA A 643 4.90 8.76 -21.09
CA ALA A 643 5.25 8.85 -19.67
C ALA A 643 5.69 10.27 -19.30
N LEU A 644 6.45 10.96 -20.16
CA LEU A 644 6.82 12.38 -19.96
C LEU A 644 5.59 13.30 -20.05
N LYS A 645 4.69 13.06 -21.01
CA LYS A 645 3.38 13.74 -21.10
C LYS A 645 2.39 13.43 -19.96
N ALA A 646 2.72 12.50 -19.06
CA ALA A 646 1.92 12.23 -17.86
C ALA A 646 2.44 12.99 -16.63
N VAL A 647 3.50 13.81 -16.78
CA VAL A 647 4.23 14.39 -15.65
C VAL A 647 4.75 15.84 -15.85
N ASP A 648 4.87 16.31 -17.09
CA ASP A 648 4.84 17.76 -17.40
C ASP A 648 3.40 18.31 -17.17
#